data_AF-A0A2D5ELS0-F1
#
_entry.id   AF-A0A2D5ELS0-F1
#
_cell.length_a   1.000
_cell.length_b   1.000
_cell.length_c   1.000
_cell.angle_alpha   90.00
_cell.angle_beta   90.00
_cell.angle_gamma   90.00
#
_symmetry.space_group_name_H-M   'P 1'
#
loop_
_entity.id
_entity.type
_entity.pdbx_description
1 polymer ?
#
loop_
_entity_poly.entity_id
_entity_poly.type
_entity_poly.pdbx_seq_one_letter_code
_entity_poly.pdbx_strand_id
1 'polypeptide(L)'
;MRKLFASSAYLLLLSGLALALACGDDDGAAPDAGPIDAATADAAPEDAGSRPAICNPQGIRWGTERLDLLVGATRSARLSLERDFCDDVTLQLGASSDGVVSFDAEATIPEGTSRVEVAFEGVAVGETTITATWTDRAGTPDEEVFTATLEVVVADETVPACETADVTGDLEWGDEVRLDGPVGLALPAGAERDDEFHVDPFEATVACAADQIPEGYVALGPAITFGPVHARFPRELPLTLPIKLALLPEHASRGDVAFAYTGPGVSEARVVPVASPDYETNPGYVTFWAPRLGTYQALVREGGPQERERTFSYRGITGVSMGSGGAALIGMHNPERFDFVGPLGGPVDWIHLMDYIRTYHLGGFCTEAERQAEAELPPEERTCDRAEVERTPENDQLFQVRQDFEHWYYVDEWRGHGGTFDRDEYIRIFRDLAMMYGNPNSTATVDPTGPNVVPPGIPDSERERTAAERCAEPVRIAPYDGTAGTGFFDDEYNPEGTYPVITFCDGAEIPSETSPRGRDIGVWDPDGDNNAPIEVALAVDIDDDGVRDPGEPVLRMGREPYEDCGLDQVCNPDEPGYDPVTNPDPNGDDYDFQYNPTGTENNWLRDYVGEPVEGCASPNPSPEAGVGERFSDSGLDGVDGTRQIADGGFDFGEADGCWTLARGLAHMFANNPRGFVLEDSEAVLHDLDFFGDGGIRDLFNFATNQNHLAGAFSARGLPLNLYNSHAALSYDGSFRDDEFKFNDIDWRETGKYVHIRYGDVDAPEGSIVQGDGQHVGTPTQVVNRILSVMAWMSARWPGGDRRVVTDRICTEVSPGCPERNQFTFEFTSPTTGRTGPVSIVLPPGYFDEEYADVDYPVVYLLHGYGQEPQDLVATGIIIWNFMTARTVPEANRFQKMIFVFPDGRCRGGECVKGTFYADAPAGTPDGAQMETFMLDLMDYVDENYRTKDPETHTVFE
;
A
#
# COMPACT_ATOMS: atom_id res chain seq x y z
N MET A 1 -9.40 -12.23 29.87
CA MET A 1 -10.66 -11.46 30.07
C MET A 1 -10.50 -9.94 30.08
N ARG A 2 -9.29 -9.34 30.24
CA ARG A 2 -9.07 -7.89 30.04
C ARG A 2 -8.74 -7.46 28.59
N LYS A 3 -8.49 -8.41 27.67
CA LYS A 3 -8.19 -8.14 26.24
C LYS A 3 -9.44 -7.85 25.37
N LEU A 4 -10.65 -8.28 25.78
CA LEU A 4 -11.88 -8.02 25.00
C LEU A 4 -12.40 -6.57 25.08
N PHE A 5 -12.06 -5.82 26.13
CA PHE A 5 -12.64 -4.48 26.35
C PHE A 5 -11.99 -3.37 25.52
N ALA A 6 -10.77 -3.56 25.01
CA ALA A 6 -10.08 -2.53 24.22
C ALA A 6 -10.58 -2.51 22.76
N SER A 7 -10.78 -3.68 22.14
CA SER A 7 -11.22 -3.79 20.75
C SER A 7 -12.70 -3.42 20.58
N SER A 8 -13.60 -3.91 21.45
CA SER A 8 -15.03 -3.56 21.36
C SER A 8 -15.33 -2.08 21.66
N ALA A 9 -14.55 -1.42 22.52
CA ALA A 9 -14.73 0.01 22.79
C ALA A 9 -14.27 0.88 21.61
N TYR A 10 -13.21 0.47 20.92
CA TYR A 10 -12.67 1.15 19.73
C TYR A 10 -13.62 1.03 18.52
N LEU A 11 -14.23 -0.15 18.35
CA LEU A 11 -15.24 -0.43 17.31
C LEU A 11 -16.60 0.24 17.60
N LEU A 12 -17.01 0.36 18.87
CA LEU A 12 -18.19 1.15 19.26
C LEU A 12 -17.94 2.66 19.05
N LEU A 13 -16.73 3.14 19.29
CA LEU A 13 -16.30 4.50 18.96
C LEU A 13 -16.32 4.74 17.44
N LEU A 14 -15.86 3.79 16.62
CA LEU A 14 -15.96 3.84 15.15
C LEU A 14 -17.40 3.94 14.65
N SER A 15 -18.35 3.19 15.25
CA SER A 15 -19.76 3.33 14.91
C SER A 15 -20.34 4.69 15.33
N GLY A 16 -19.88 5.28 16.44
CA GLY A 16 -20.27 6.63 16.86
C GLY A 16 -19.67 7.74 16.00
N LEU A 17 -18.41 7.60 15.57
CA LEU A 17 -17.71 8.57 14.73
C LEU A 17 -18.21 8.55 13.28
N ALA A 18 -18.49 7.36 12.72
CA ALA A 18 -19.09 7.22 11.39
C ALA A 18 -20.52 7.80 11.33
N LEU A 19 -21.30 7.70 12.42
CA LEU A 19 -22.60 8.36 12.52
C LEU A 19 -22.49 9.89 12.70
N ALA A 20 -21.43 10.39 13.33
CA ALA A 20 -21.18 11.83 13.45
C ALA A 20 -20.73 12.43 12.10
N LEU A 21 -19.88 11.75 11.35
CA LEU A 21 -19.47 12.15 9.99
C LEU A 21 -20.62 12.08 8.96
N ALA A 22 -21.65 11.27 9.22
CA ALA A 22 -22.86 11.21 8.38
C ALA A 22 -23.87 12.34 8.65
N CYS A 23 -23.64 13.16 9.68
CA CYS A 23 -24.52 14.27 10.08
C CYS A 23 -23.68 15.54 10.19
N GLY A 24 -23.75 16.42 9.19
CA GLY A 24 -22.99 17.67 9.13
C GLY A 24 -23.10 18.54 10.41
N ASP A 25 -22.02 19.29 10.64
CA ASP A 25 -21.70 20.10 11.81
C ASP A 25 -22.86 20.86 12.45
N ASP A 26 -22.94 20.78 13.78
CA ASP A 26 -23.36 21.90 14.63
C ASP A 26 -22.65 21.81 15.99
N ASP A 27 -21.89 22.86 16.32
CA ASP A 27 -21.11 23.02 17.54
C ASP A 27 -21.94 22.84 18.84
N GLY A 28 -21.41 22.07 19.79
CA GLY A 28 -21.81 22.21 21.20
C GLY A 28 -21.60 20.99 22.10
N ALA A 29 -20.56 21.06 22.94
CA ALA A 29 -20.39 20.42 24.25
C ALA A 29 -21.00 19.02 24.50
N ALA A 30 -20.12 18.05 24.74
CA ALA A 30 -20.44 16.67 25.16
C ALA A 30 -21.49 16.57 26.28
N PRO A 31 -22.54 15.73 26.12
CA PRO A 31 -23.31 15.20 27.22
C PRO A 31 -23.07 13.69 27.43
N ASP A 32 -23.19 13.29 28.70
CA ASP A 32 -23.04 11.93 29.23
C ASP A 32 -23.70 10.83 28.39
N ALA A 33 -22.95 9.72 28.22
CA ALA A 33 -23.41 8.47 27.63
C ALA A 33 -24.50 7.80 28.47
N GLY A 34 -25.76 8.06 28.13
CA GLY A 34 -26.91 7.23 28.48
C GLY A 34 -27.19 6.18 27.39
N PRO A 35 -27.89 5.07 27.72
CA PRO A 35 -28.21 4.03 26.76
C PRO A 35 -29.04 4.62 25.60
N ILE A 36 -28.59 4.36 24.37
CA ILE A 36 -29.28 4.73 23.15
C ILE A 36 -30.54 3.87 23.06
N ASP A 37 -31.67 4.39 23.52
CA ASP A 37 -32.98 3.85 23.21
C ASP A 37 -33.20 4.00 21.70
N ALA A 38 -33.48 2.88 21.03
CA ALA A 38 -33.91 2.84 19.64
C ALA A 38 -35.10 3.79 19.47
N ALA A 39 -34.86 4.93 18.82
CA ALA A 39 -35.90 5.91 18.56
C ALA A 39 -36.99 5.26 17.69
N THR A 40 -38.19 5.32 18.24
CA THR A 40 -39.45 4.91 17.65
C THR A 40 -39.61 5.44 16.23
N ALA A 41 -39.93 4.54 15.31
CA ALA A 41 -40.53 4.87 14.03
C ALA A 41 -41.84 5.64 14.27
N ASP A 42 -41.78 6.97 14.18
CA ASP A 42 -42.97 7.77 14.01
C ASP A 42 -43.46 7.56 12.58
N ALA A 43 -44.38 6.62 12.43
CA ALA A 43 -45.26 6.56 11.27
C ALA A 43 -46.13 7.83 11.27
N ALA A 44 -45.67 8.86 10.57
CA ALA A 44 -46.55 9.94 10.13
C ALA A 44 -47.63 9.34 9.23
N PRO A 45 -48.90 9.75 9.36
CA PRO A 45 -49.94 9.28 8.47
C PRO A 45 -49.61 9.71 7.04
N GLU A 46 -49.56 8.75 6.11
CA GLU A 46 -49.51 9.02 4.68
C GLU A 46 -50.71 9.89 4.29
N ASP A 47 -50.47 11.18 4.06
CA ASP A 47 -51.38 12.00 3.29
C ASP A 47 -51.25 11.50 1.85
N ALA A 48 -52.35 11.03 1.25
CA ALA A 48 -52.37 10.32 -0.03
C ALA A 48 -52.03 11.19 -1.27
N GLY A 49 -51.23 12.24 -1.08
CA GLY A 49 -50.77 13.18 -2.11
C GLY A 49 -49.46 13.91 -1.79
N SER A 50 -48.72 13.56 -0.72
CA SER A 50 -47.37 14.12 -0.47
C SER A 50 -46.27 13.18 -0.98
N ARG A 51 -45.26 13.72 -1.67
CA ARG A 51 -44.09 12.95 -2.11
C ARG A 51 -43.38 12.33 -0.89
N PRO A 52 -42.90 11.07 -0.98
CA PRO A 52 -42.10 10.48 0.08
C PRO A 52 -40.89 11.36 0.43
N ALA A 53 -40.49 11.44 1.70
CA ALA A 53 -39.38 12.31 2.13
C ALA A 53 -38.04 12.00 1.44
N ILE A 54 -37.86 10.77 0.96
CA ILE A 54 -36.72 10.34 0.15
C ILE A 54 -36.75 10.89 -1.28
N CYS A 55 -37.95 11.16 -1.81
CA CYS A 55 -38.20 11.71 -3.15
C CYS A 55 -38.28 13.26 -3.13
N ASN A 56 -37.69 13.91 -2.12
CA ASN A 56 -37.64 15.36 -2.03
C ASN A 56 -36.21 15.84 -2.37
N PRO A 57 -36.06 16.76 -3.33
CA PRO A 57 -34.77 17.34 -3.66
C PRO A 57 -34.15 18.05 -2.46
N GLN A 58 -32.83 18.08 -2.39
CA GLN A 58 -32.08 19.00 -1.52
C GLN A 58 -31.17 19.94 -2.31
N GLY A 59 -30.84 19.55 -3.55
CA GLY A 59 -30.00 20.32 -4.44
C GLY A 59 -29.73 19.56 -5.74
N ILE A 60 -29.04 20.26 -6.63
CA ILE A 60 -28.43 19.72 -7.85
C ILE A 60 -26.95 20.07 -7.80
N ARG A 61 -26.09 19.20 -8.32
CA ARG A 61 -24.64 19.37 -8.31
C ARG A 61 -23.99 18.86 -9.59
N TRP A 62 -22.97 19.56 -10.05
CA TRP A 62 -22.07 19.04 -11.07
C TRP A 62 -21.00 18.16 -10.41
N GLY A 63 -20.50 17.15 -11.12
CA GLY A 63 -19.42 16.28 -10.64
C GLY A 63 -18.04 16.94 -10.67
N THR A 64 -17.92 18.09 -11.34
CA THR A 64 -16.74 18.94 -11.34
C THR A 64 -17.20 20.40 -11.33
N GLU A 65 -16.40 21.29 -10.76
CA GLU A 65 -16.67 22.73 -10.80
C GLU A 65 -16.29 23.36 -12.14
N ARG A 66 -15.40 22.71 -12.90
CA ARG A 66 -14.80 23.25 -14.12
C ARG A 66 -14.57 22.17 -15.19
N LEU A 67 -14.93 22.48 -16.43
CA LEU A 67 -14.72 21.64 -17.61
C LEU A 67 -13.92 22.39 -18.67
N ASP A 68 -12.68 21.96 -18.91
CA ASP A 68 -11.80 22.48 -19.96
C ASP A 68 -11.85 21.60 -21.21
N LEU A 69 -12.01 22.20 -22.39
CA LEU A 69 -12.02 21.50 -23.69
C LEU A 69 -11.51 22.35 -24.85
N LEU A 70 -11.10 21.72 -25.95
CA LEU A 70 -10.70 22.41 -27.18
C LEU A 70 -11.89 22.80 -28.06
N VAL A 71 -11.67 23.77 -28.95
CA VAL A 71 -12.58 24.05 -30.07
C VAL A 71 -12.73 22.78 -30.93
N GLY A 72 -13.97 22.33 -31.11
CA GLY A 72 -14.33 21.12 -31.86
C GLY A 72 -14.23 19.82 -31.07
N ALA A 73 -13.74 19.84 -29.84
CA ALA A 73 -13.76 18.68 -28.96
C ALA A 73 -15.11 18.56 -28.23
N THR A 74 -15.47 17.34 -27.85
CA THR A 74 -16.62 17.07 -26.99
C THR A 74 -16.15 16.50 -25.66
N ARG A 75 -16.73 16.96 -24.56
CA ARG A 75 -16.55 16.40 -23.23
C ARG A 75 -17.85 16.31 -22.48
N SER A 76 -17.95 15.36 -21.55
CA SER A 76 -19.13 15.23 -20.70
C SER A 76 -18.84 15.70 -19.28
N ALA A 77 -19.83 16.31 -18.64
CA ALA A 77 -19.82 16.52 -17.20
C ALA A 77 -21.06 15.88 -16.57
N ARG A 78 -20.87 15.24 -15.42
CA ARG A 78 -21.94 14.57 -14.68
C ARG A 78 -22.78 15.60 -13.93
N LEU A 79 -24.09 15.60 -14.16
CA LEU A 79 -25.06 16.38 -13.40
C LEU A 79 -25.86 15.42 -12.51
N SER A 80 -25.90 15.70 -11.20
CA SER A 80 -26.53 14.82 -10.20
C SER A 80 -27.53 15.57 -9.33
N LEU A 81 -28.52 14.84 -8.83
CA LEU A 81 -29.42 15.27 -7.77
C LEU A 81 -28.81 14.90 -6.41
N GLU A 82 -28.93 15.77 -5.42
CA GLU A 82 -28.45 15.50 -4.06
C GLU A 82 -29.35 14.53 -3.28
N ARG A 83 -30.55 14.24 -3.79
CA ARG A 83 -31.44 13.21 -3.28
C ARG A 83 -32.16 12.47 -4.39
N ASP A 84 -32.58 11.25 -4.08
CA ASP A 84 -33.27 10.35 -5.00
C ASP A 84 -34.57 10.99 -5.51
N PHE A 85 -34.92 10.69 -6.76
CA PHE A 85 -36.15 11.14 -7.38
C PHE A 85 -36.99 9.96 -7.84
N CYS A 86 -38.29 10.08 -7.61
CA CYS A 86 -39.27 9.03 -7.88
C CYS A 86 -40.13 9.36 -9.11
N ASP A 87 -39.72 10.38 -9.88
CA ASP A 87 -40.27 10.80 -11.16
C ASP A 87 -39.09 11.25 -12.05
N ASP A 88 -39.25 11.26 -13.37
CA ASP A 88 -38.27 11.89 -14.27
C ASP A 88 -38.09 13.39 -13.93
N VAL A 89 -36.85 13.85 -13.87
CA VAL A 89 -36.50 15.27 -13.63
C VAL A 89 -35.86 15.85 -14.87
N THR A 90 -36.51 16.84 -15.49
CA THR A 90 -35.91 17.59 -16.61
C THR A 90 -35.40 18.94 -16.12
N LEU A 91 -34.08 19.13 -16.20
CA LEU A 91 -33.37 20.35 -15.84
C LEU A 91 -33.19 21.23 -17.08
N GLN A 92 -33.33 22.53 -16.90
CA GLN A 92 -33.05 23.53 -17.93
C GLN A 92 -31.59 23.98 -17.80
N LEU A 93 -30.85 23.96 -18.89
CA LEU A 93 -29.45 24.38 -18.94
C LEU A 93 -29.35 25.71 -19.69
N GLY A 94 -28.68 26.70 -19.09
CA GLY A 94 -28.43 28.00 -19.71
C GLY A 94 -26.97 28.39 -19.61
N ALA A 95 -26.44 29.01 -20.67
CA ALA A 95 -25.08 29.56 -20.69
C ALA A 95 -25.10 31.06 -20.38
N SER A 96 -24.08 31.56 -19.67
CA SER A 96 -23.89 32.99 -19.47
C SER A 96 -23.39 33.72 -20.73
N SER A 97 -22.76 33.01 -21.66
CA SER A 97 -22.29 33.52 -22.95
C SER A 97 -22.68 32.61 -24.12
N ASP A 98 -23.35 33.17 -25.14
CA ASP A 98 -23.71 32.43 -26.35
C ASP A 98 -22.49 32.17 -27.25
N GLY A 99 -22.43 30.98 -27.86
CA GLY A 99 -21.48 30.66 -28.94
C GLY A 99 -20.08 30.22 -28.51
N VAL A 100 -19.83 30.07 -27.20
CA VAL A 100 -18.59 29.47 -26.66
C VAL A 100 -18.65 27.94 -26.73
N VAL A 101 -19.77 27.36 -26.30
CA VAL A 101 -20.00 25.91 -26.22
C VAL A 101 -21.40 25.56 -26.74
N SER A 102 -21.54 24.35 -27.28
CA SER A 102 -22.80 23.75 -27.74
C SER A 102 -23.18 22.58 -26.82
N PHE A 103 -24.44 22.51 -26.40
CA PHE A 103 -24.98 21.50 -25.49
C PHE A 103 -26.51 21.44 -25.64
N ASP A 104 -27.12 20.36 -25.13
CA ASP A 104 -28.58 20.25 -25.08
C ASP A 104 -29.14 21.15 -23.97
N ALA A 105 -30.09 22.03 -24.31
CA ALA A 105 -30.69 22.99 -23.36
C ALA A 105 -31.54 22.32 -22.27
N GLU A 106 -31.83 21.03 -22.40
CA GLU A 106 -32.56 20.23 -21.42
C GLU A 106 -31.78 18.95 -21.13
N ALA A 107 -31.65 18.61 -19.85
CA ALA A 107 -31.07 17.34 -19.41
C ALA A 107 -32.10 16.60 -18.54
N THR A 108 -32.44 15.37 -18.90
CA THR A 108 -33.39 14.55 -18.15
C THR A 108 -32.64 13.51 -17.32
N ILE A 109 -32.86 13.53 -16.00
CA ILE A 109 -32.48 12.46 -15.08
C ILE A 109 -33.69 11.53 -14.94
N PRO A 110 -33.62 10.28 -15.43
CA PRO A 110 -34.72 9.33 -15.35
C PRO A 110 -35.09 8.94 -13.91
N GLU A 111 -36.37 8.59 -13.70
CA GLU A 111 -36.86 7.96 -12.48
C GLU A 111 -35.98 6.76 -12.09
N GLY A 112 -35.60 6.68 -10.80
CA GLY A 112 -34.77 5.59 -10.28
C GLY A 112 -33.29 5.69 -10.65
N THR A 113 -32.85 6.87 -11.12
CA THR A 113 -31.45 7.28 -11.15
C THR A 113 -31.32 8.67 -10.54
N SER A 114 -30.13 9.05 -10.07
CA SER A 114 -29.89 10.42 -9.56
C SER A 114 -28.82 11.19 -10.32
N ARG A 115 -28.47 10.77 -11.55
CA ARG A 115 -27.45 11.42 -12.37
C ARG A 115 -27.70 11.30 -13.88
N VAL A 116 -27.13 12.22 -14.64
CA VAL A 116 -27.05 12.20 -16.11
C VAL A 116 -25.70 12.77 -16.57
N GLU A 117 -25.15 12.25 -17.66
CA GLU A 117 -23.96 12.84 -18.31
C GLU A 117 -24.43 13.86 -19.36
N VAL A 118 -23.92 15.09 -19.29
CA VAL A 118 -24.24 16.17 -20.21
C VAL A 118 -23.03 16.44 -21.10
N ALA A 119 -23.20 16.28 -22.42
CA ALA A 119 -22.15 16.53 -23.39
C ALA A 119 -22.06 18.00 -23.79
N PHE A 120 -20.83 18.51 -23.85
CA PHE A 120 -20.45 19.87 -24.21
C PHE A 120 -19.47 19.83 -25.38
N GLU A 121 -19.78 20.53 -26.47
CA GLU A 121 -18.92 20.67 -27.65
C GLU A 121 -18.35 22.10 -27.72
N GLY A 122 -17.02 22.23 -27.80
CA GLY A 122 -16.35 23.53 -27.87
C GLY A 122 -16.60 24.21 -29.22
N VAL A 123 -17.13 25.43 -29.24
CA VAL A 123 -17.48 26.16 -30.47
C VAL A 123 -16.47 27.27 -30.78
N ALA A 124 -16.09 28.05 -29.77
CA ALA A 124 -15.15 29.16 -29.91
C ALA A 124 -14.39 29.39 -28.61
N VAL A 125 -13.14 29.85 -28.72
CA VAL A 125 -12.30 30.18 -27.57
C VAL A 125 -13.00 31.19 -26.67
N GLY A 126 -13.12 30.88 -25.39
CA GLY A 126 -13.77 31.71 -24.40
C GLY A 126 -14.21 30.91 -23.18
N GLU A 127 -14.76 31.62 -22.20
CA GLU A 127 -15.26 31.06 -20.95
C GLU A 127 -16.77 31.32 -20.86
N THR A 128 -17.51 30.35 -20.33
CA THR A 128 -18.92 30.50 -20.04
C THR A 128 -19.28 29.71 -18.79
N THR A 129 -20.31 30.16 -18.07
CA THR A 129 -20.87 29.42 -16.93
C THR A 129 -22.15 28.76 -17.39
N ILE A 130 -22.23 27.44 -17.23
CA ILE A 130 -23.45 26.68 -17.45
C ILE A 130 -24.21 26.62 -16.14
N THR A 131 -25.44 27.15 -16.14
CA THR A 131 -26.37 27.07 -15.01
C THR A 131 -27.41 26.00 -15.31
N ALA A 132 -27.37 24.91 -14.56
CA ALA A 132 -28.48 23.97 -14.48
C ALA A 132 -29.53 24.54 -13.54
N THR A 133 -30.79 24.55 -13.95
CA THR A 133 -31.93 25.03 -13.15
C THR A 133 -33.06 24.02 -13.21
N TRP A 134 -33.64 23.73 -12.05
CA TRP A 134 -34.87 22.96 -11.97
C TRP A 134 -35.79 23.58 -10.93
N THR A 135 -37.10 23.57 -11.21
CA THR A 135 -38.13 24.16 -10.35
C THR A 135 -39.03 23.06 -9.83
N ASP A 136 -38.93 22.74 -8.55
CA ASP A 136 -39.86 21.83 -7.91
C ASP A 136 -41.23 22.49 -7.74
N ARG A 137 -42.29 21.70 -7.95
CA ARG A 137 -43.70 22.10 -7.78
C ARG A 137 -44.02 23.48 -8.39
N ALA A 138 -43.50 23.71 -9.60
CA ALA A 138 -43.69 24.95 -10.33
C ALA A 138 -45.18 25.38 -10.37
N GLY A 139 -45.44 26.64 -10.03
CA GLY A 139 -46.77 27.24 -9.97
C GLY A 139 -47.57 26.94 -8.69
N THR A 140 -46.96 26.33 -7.66
CA THR A 140 -47.58 26.08 -6.36
C THR A 140 -47.00 27.00 -5.26
N PRO A 141 -47.65 27.13 -4.08
CA PRO A 141 -47.08 27.86 -2.94
C PRO A 141 -45.77 27.28 -2.38
N ASP A 142 -45.49 26.01 -2.68
CA ASP A 142 -44.29 25.27 -2.28
C ASP A 142 -43.27 25.18 -3.44
N GLU A 143 -43.30 26.13 -4.37
CA GLU A 143 -42.34 26.23 -5.48
C GLU A 143 -40.93 26.50 -4.93
N GLU A 144 -39.97 25.66 -5.32
CA GLU A 144 -38.57 25.79 -4.95
C GLU A 144 -37.69 25.69 -6.19
N VAL A 145 -36.69 26.56 -6.32
CA VAL A 145 -35.79 26.59 -7.48
C VAL A 145 -34.42 26.13 -7.03
N PHE A 146 -33.92 25.08 -7.67
CA PHE A 146 -32.59 24.54 -7.47
C PHE A 146 -31.70 24.94 -8.63
N THR A 147 -30.46 25.33 -8.33
CA THR A 147 -29.47 25.78 -9.33
C THR A 147 -28.09 25.19 -9.05
N ALA A 148 -27.37 24.79 -10.09
CA ALA A 148 -25.96 24.40 -10.03
C ALA A 148 -25.18 25.05 -11.17
N THR A 149 -23.93 25.42 -10.92
CA THR A 149 -23.07 26.07 -11.92
C THR A 149 -21.86 25.20 -12.26
N LEU A 150 -21.51 25.17 -13.54
CA LEU A 150 -20.29 24.58 -14.08
C LEU A 150 -19.55 25.65 -14.88
N GLU A 151 -18.28 25.90 -14.56
CA GLU A 151 -17.41 26.71 -15.42
C GLU A 151 -17.00 25.87 -16.64
N VAL A 152 -17.20 26.39 -17.84
CA VAL A 152 -16.77 25.74 -19.08
C VAL A 152 -15.80 26.65 -19.80
N VAL A 153 -14.58 26.16 -20.02
CA VAL A 153 -13.51 26.89 -20.68
C VAL A 153 -13.17 26.21 -21.98
N VAL A 154 -13.40 26.91 -23.09
CA VAL A 154 -13.02 26.46 -24.43
C VAL A 154 -11.72 27.15 -24.81
N ALA A 155 -10.67 26.35 -24.99
CA ALA A 155 -9.33 26.86 -25.29
C ALA A 155 -8.87 26.49 -26.71
N ASP A 156 -7.81 27.17 -27.17
CA ASP A 156 -7.09 26.77 -28.39
C ASP A 156 -6.13 25.60 -28.13
N GLU A 157 -5.52 25.06 -29.18
CA GLU A 157 -4.54 23.96 -29.12
C GLU A 157 -3.14 24.37 -28.65
N THR A 158 -2.92 25.65 -28.29
CA THR A 158 -1.58 26.15 -27.92
C THR A 158 -1.20 25.66 -26.53
N VAL A 159 -0.06 24.98 -26.43
CA VAL A 159 0.55 24.61 -25.14
C VAL A 159 1.04 25.88 -24.43
N PRO A 160 0.82 26.03 -23.10
CA PRO A 160 1.38 27.16 -22.35
C PRO A 160 2.90 27.24 -22.54
N ALA A 161 3.42 28.45 -22.83
CA ALA A 161 4.85 28.69 -22.99
C ALA A 161 5.46 29.25 -21.70
N CYS A 162 6.74 28.97 -21.46
CA CYS A 162 7.55 29.61 -20.43
C CYS A 162 8.59 30.51 -21.13
N GLU A 163 8.40 31.83 -21.04
CA GLU A 163 9.28 32.84 -21.67
C GLU A 163 9.89 33.82 -20.65
N THR A 164 9.72 33.54 -19.36
CA THR A 164 10.20 34.38 -18.27
C THR A 164 11.66 34.12 -17.95
N ALA A 165 12.31 35.12 -17.34
CA ALA A 165 13.71 34.98 -16.94
C ALA A 165 13.80 34.19 -15.63
N ASP A 166 14.77 33.28 -15.56
CA ASP A 166 15.06 32.45 -14.40
C ASP A 166 15.12 33.26 -13.10
N VAL A 167 14.56 32.70 -12.03
CA VAL A 167 14.57 33.31 -10.70
C VAL A 167 15.43 32.48 -9.76
N THR A 168 16.25 33.17 -8.97
CA THR A 168 17.06 32.60 -7.89
C THR A 168 16.73 33.35 -6.61
N GLY A 169 16.58 32.63 -5.51
CA GLY A 169 16.36 33.21 -4.19
C GLY A 169 16.65 32.23 -3.07
N ASP A 170 16.99 32.76 -1.90
CA ASP A 170 17.08 31.97 -0.67
C ASP A 170 15.68 31.48 -0.30
N LEU A 171 15.51 30.16 -0.17
CA LEU A 171 14.25 29.51 0.18
C LEU A 171 14.29 29.12 1.66
N GLU A 172 13.59 29.91 2.47
CA GLU A 172 13.45 29.73 3.92
C GLU A 172 12.18 28.91 4.26
N TRP A 173 12.08 28.40 5.48
CA TRP A 173 10.90 27.64 5.91
C TRP A 173 9.62 28.49 5.86
N GLY A 174 8.61 27.96 5.18
CA GLY A 174 7.32 28.61 4.95
C GLY A 174 7.31 29.58 3.76
N ASP A 175 8.43 29.78 3.09
CA ASP A 175 8.55 30.65 1.92
C ASP A 175 8.49 29.85 0.60
N GLU A 176 8.45 30.58 -0.52
CA GLU A 176 8.40 30.05 -1.88
C GLU A 176 9.22 30.93 -2.83
N VAL A 177 9.93 30.31 -3.77
CA VAL A 177 10.59 30.99 -4.90
C VAL A 177 9.73 30.80 -6.14
N ARG A 178 9.27 31.92 -6.72
CA ARG A 178 8.35 31.96 -7.88
C ARG A 178 8.98 32.57 -9.12
N LEU A 179 8.75 31.93 -10.25
CA LEU A 179 9.16 32.38 -11.57
C LEU A 179 8.12 33.36 -12.18
N ASP A 180 6.88 32.90 -12.33
CA ASP A 180 5.75 33.70 -12.82
C ASP A 180 4.43 33.11 -12.31
N GLY A 181 3.48 33.96 -11.93
CA GLY A 181 2.24 33.51 -11.29
C GLY A 181 2.53 32.58 -10.09
N PRO A 182 1.85 31.42 -9.99
CA PRO A 182 2.11 30.41 -8.97
C PRO A 182 3.21 29.39 -9.34
N VAL A 183 3.88 29.53 -10.49
CA VAL A 183 4.98 28.62 -10.90
C VAL A 183 6.15 28.81 -9.95
N GLY A 184 6.51 27.77 -9.18
CA GLY A 184 7.48 27.90 -8.12
C GLY A 184 7.76 26.61 -7.36
N LEU A 185 8.69 26.74 -6.40
CA LEU A 185 9.08 25.71 -5.44
C LEU A 185 8.92 26.31 -4.04
N ALA A 186 8.22 25.59 -3.16
CA ALA A 186 8.01 25.99 -1.77
C ALA A 186 8.75 25.07 -0.80
N LEU A 187 9.18 25.63 0.33
CA LEU A 187 9.69 24.88 1.47
C LEU A 187 8.66 24.97 2.60
N PRO A 188 7.91 23.91 2.91
CA PRO A 188 6.91 23.95 3.97
C PRO A 188 7.49 24.36 5.32
N ALA A 189 6.74 25.11 6.13
CA ALA A 189 7.20 25.55 7.44
C ALA A 189 7.55 24.37 8.38
N GLY A 190 6.87 23.22 8.22
CA GLY A 190 7.14 22.02 9.00
C GLY A 190 8.51 21.39 8.71
N ALA A 191 9.19 21.76 7.63
CA ALA A 191 10.56 21.31 7.35
C ALA A 191 11.62 21.85 8.34
N GLU A 192 11.28 22.84 9.18
CA GLU A 192 12.14 23.33 10.28
C GLU A 192 12.34 22.29 11.39
N ARG A 193 11.43 21.33 11.50
CA ARG A 193 11.41 20.36 12.61
C ARG A 193 12.71 19.55 12.65
N ASP A 194 13.18 19.29 13.87
CA ASP A 194 14.38 18.50 14.14
C ASP A 194 14.01 17.01 14.23
N ASP A 195 13.61 16.44 13.09
CA ASP A 195 13.23 15.03 12.92
C ASP A 195 13.71 14.50 11.56
N GLU A 196 13.40 13.23 11.24
CA GLU A 196 13.83 12.59 10.00
C GLU A 196 13.33 13.27 8.71
N PHE A 197 12.35 14.19 8.80
CA PHE A 197 11.80 14.95 7.67
C PHE A 197 12.38 16.36 7.55
N HIS A 198 13.43 16.69 8.31
CA HIS A 198 14.08 17.99 8.26
C HIS A 198 14.61 18.33 6.86
N VAL A 199 14.48 19.59 6.44
CA VAL A 199 15.17 20.15 5.26
C VAL A 199 15.71 21.54 5.60
N ASP A 200 17.03 21.68 5.54
CA ASP A 200 17.71 22.97 5.73
C ASP A 200 17.30 23.97 4.63
N PRO A 201 17.18 25.27 4.93
CA PRO A 201 17.04 26.33 3.93
C PRO A 201 18.16 26.30 2.89
N PHE A 202 17.83 26.59 1.64
CA PHE A 202 18.79 26.54 0.53
C PHE A 202 18.52 27.61 -0.54
N GLU A 203 19.53 27.94 -1.35
CA GLU A 203 19.35 28.82 -2.51
C GLU A 203 18.63 28.04 -3.62
N ALA A 204 17.37 28.38 -3.88
CA ALA A 204 16.55 27.73 -4.90
C ALA A 204 16.60 28.48 -6.24
N THR A 205 16.45 27.73 -7.32
CA THR A 205 16.29 28.29 -8.68
C THR A 205 15.07 27.72 -9.37
N VAL A 206 14.34 28.55 -10.11
CA VAL A 206 13.21 28.13 -10.96
C VAL A 206 13.41 28.74 -12.34
N ALA A 207 13.50 27.89 -13.36
CA ALA A 207 13.90 28.28 -14.71
C ALA A 207 13.05 27.58 -15.78
N CYS A 208 12.79 28.27 -16.90
CA CYS A 208 12.20 27.63 -18.07
C CYS A 208 13.20 26.65 -18.69
N ALA A 209 12.74 25.48 -19.12
CA ALA A 209 13.57 24.47 -19.77
C ALA A 209 13.08 24.15 -21.19
N ALA A 210 13.92 23.44 -21.95
CA ALA A 210 13.49 22.88 -23.22
C ALA A 210 12.54 21.69 -22.97
N ASP A 211 11.58 21.49 -23.87
CA ASP A 211 10.66 20.35 -23.80
C ASP A 211 11.41 19.02 -23.78
N GLN A 212 10.93 18.11 -22.94
CA GLN A 212 11.51 16.79 -22.66
C GLN A 212 10.42 15.70 -22.73
N ILE A 213 9.75 15.63 -23.88
CA ILE A 213 8.56 14.78 -24.10
C ILE A 213 9.01 13.37 -24.53
N PRO A 214 8.74 12.31 -23.74
CA PRO A 214 9.03 10.93 -24.13
C PRO A 214 8.18 10.46 -25.33
N GLU A 215 8.60 9.39 -25.99
CA GLU A 215 7.85 8.80 -27.12
C GLU A 215 6.42 8.39 -26.69
N GLY A 216 5.41 8.70 -27.52
CA GLY A 216 4.02 8.34 -27.25
C GLY A 216 3.27 9.32 -26.32
N TYR A 217 3.87 10.47 -25.99
CA TYR A 217 3.25 11.50 -25.16
C TYR A 217 3.18 12.86 -25.86
N VAL A 218 2.26 13.71 -25.39
CA VAL A 218 2.14 15.11 -25.80
C VAL A 218 2.16 16.02 -24.56
N ALA A 219 2.72 17.22 -24.70
CA ALA A 219 2.85 18.16 -23.60
C ALA A 219 1.51 18.83 -23.24
N LEU A 220 1.24 18.96 -21.95
CA LEU A 220 0.14 19.76 -21.40
C LEU A 220 0.62 21.12 -20.89
N GLY A 221 1.93 21.29 -20.71
CA GLY A 221 2.59 22.51 -20.23
C GLY A 221 4.09 22.52 -20.58
N PRO A 222 4.80 23.62 -20.29
CA PRO A 222 6.22 23.74 -20.57
C PRO A 222 7.05 22.92 -19.56
N ALA A 223 8.29 22.59 -19.93
CA ALA A 223 9.26 22.06 -18.98
C ALA A 223 9.81 23.17 -18.06
N ILE A 224 9.90 22.89 -16.76
CA ILE A 224 10.46 23.81 -15.74
C ILE A 224 11.54 23.07 -14.96
N THR A 225 12.71 23.69 -14.81
CA THR A 225 13.80 23.20 -13.97
C THR A 225 13.72 23.86 -12.59
N PHE A 226 13.68 23.02 -11.56
CA PHE A 226 13.84 23.41 -10.16
C PHE A 226 15.25 23.02 -9.71
N GLY A 227 15.98 23.96 -9.11
CA GLY A 227 17.32 23.74 -8.61
C GLY A 227 17.48 24.08 -7.13
N PRO A 228 18.56 23.58 -6.48
CA PRO A 228 19.70 22.89 -7.10
C PRO A 228 19.34 21.48 -7.57
N VAL A 229 19.62 21.16 -8.83
CA VAL A 229 19.08 19.95 -9.50
C VAL A 229 19.52 18.62 -8.87
N HIS A 230 20.57 18.63 -8.05
CA HIS A 230 21.06 17.45 -7.33
C HIS A 230 20.38 17.22 -5.98
N ALA A 231 19.52 18.13 -5.53
CA ALA A 231 18.88 17.97 -4.24
C ALA A 231 17.88 16.80 -4.25
N ARG A 232 18.08 15.92 -3.27
CA ARG A 232 17.18 14.83 -2.89
C ARG A 232 16.87 15.02 -1.39
N PHE A 233 15.62 14.87 -1.00
CA PHE A 233 15.15 15.19 0.35
C PHE A 233 14.50 13.97 1.01
N PRO A 234 14.54 13.86 2.36
CA PRO A 234 13.86 12.80 3.11
C PRO A 234 12.33 13.00 3.18
N ARG A 235 11.83 14.09 2.59
CA ARG A 235 10.42 14.42 2.42
C ARG A 235 10.18 14.93 1.02
N GLU A 236 8.92 15.03 0.64
CA GLU A 236 8.53 15.67 -0.61
C GLU A 236 8.29 17.16 -0.43
N LEU A 237 8.60 17.95 -1.47
CA LEU A 237 8.38 19.40 -1.53
C LEU A 237 7.34 19.74 -2.61
N PRO A 238 6.51 20.77 -2.42
CA PRO A 238 5.53 21.23 -3.40
C PRO A 238 6.20 21.97 -4.57
N LEU A 239 5.93 21.52 -5.78
CA LEU A 239 6.38 22.08 -7.06
C LEU A 239 5.16 22.45 -7.91
N THR A 240 5.19 23.62 -8.54
CA THR A 240 4.06 24.11 -9.36
C THR A 240 4.47 24.33 -10.81
N LEU A 241 3.70 23.76 -11.75
CA LEU A 241 3.88 23.92 -13.21
C LEU A 241 2.65 24.56 -13.86
N PRO A 242 2.79 25.32 -14.96
CA PRO A 242 1.67 25.63 -15.84
C PRO A 242 1.13 24.36 -16.50
N ILE A 243 -0.18 24.24 -16.63
CA ILE A 243 -0.83 23.12 -17.33
C ILE A 243 -2.09 23.59 -18.05
N LYS A 244 -2.44 22.93 -19.15
CA LYS A 244 -3.67 23.17 -19.90
C LYS A 244 -4.49 21.89 -20.03
N LEU A 245 -5.40 21.67 -19.09
CA LEU A 245 -6.26 20.49 -19.06
C LEU A 245 -7.17 20.35 -20.28
N ALA A 246 -7.46 21.45 -21.00
CA ALA A 246 -8.20 21.39 -22.26
C ALA A 246 -7.52 20.50 -23.31
N LEU A 247 -6.18 20.33 -23.24
CA LEU A 247 -5.39 19.50 -24.16
C LEU A 247 -5.47 18.00 -23.88
N LEU A 248 -6.10 17.59 -22.77
CA LEU A 248 -6.33 16.18 -22.50
C LEU A 248 -7.16 15.57 -23.67
N PRO A 249 -6.82 14.37 -24.16
CA PRO A 249 -7.59 13.69 -25.19
C PRO A 249 -9.03 13.37 -24.76
N GLU A 250 -9.84 12.89 -25.71
CA GLU A 250 -11.17 12.34 -25.39
C GLU A 250 -11.03 11.16 -24.40
N HIS A 251 -11.98 11.03 -23.48
CA HIS A 251 -11.99 10.03 -22.39
C HIS A 251 -10.86 10.14 -21.35
N ALA A 252 -9.84 10.98 -21.56
CA ALA A 252 -8.81 11.25 -20.58
C ALA A 252 -9.31 12.21 -19.47
N SER A 253 -8.88 11.93 -18.25
CA SER A 253 -9.21 12.62 -17.01
C SER A 253 -7.95 13.21 -16.35
N ARG A 254 -8.13 13.84 -15.18
CA ARG A 254 -7.00 14.39 -14.40
C ARG A 254 -6.05 13.31 -13.90
N GLY A 255 -6.52 12.09 -13.68
CA GLY A 255 -5.66 10.95 -13.32
C GLY A 255 -4.78 10.46 -14.46
N ASP A 256 -5.06 10.84 -15.71
CA ASP A 256 -4.26 10.47 -16.89
C ASP A 256 -3.12 11.46 -17.18
N VAL A 257 -3.03 12.54 -16.39
CA VAL A 257 -1.89 13.46 -16.43
C VAL A 257 -0.68 12.75 -15.86
N ALA A 258 0.40 12.73 -16.64
CA ALA A 258 1.68 12.17 -16.27
C ALA A 258 2.77 13.24 -16.30
N PHE A 259 3.95 12.94 -15.77
CA PHE A 259 5.04 13.90 -15.62
C PHE A 259 6.35 13.32 -16.15
N ALA A 260 7.02 14.03 -17.07
CA ALA A 260 8.40 13.69 -17.44
C ALA A 260 9.38 14.31 -16.46
N TYR A 261 10.44 13.58 -16.14
CA TYR A 261 11.53 14.05 -15.30
C TYR A 261 12.91 13.84 -15.95
N THR A 262 13.81 14.80 -15.75
CA THR A 262 15.26 14.64 -15.88
C THR A 262 16.01 15.29 -14.72
N GLY A 263 17.12 14.70 -14.32
CA GLY A 263 17.96 15.15 -13.22
C GLY A 263 19.17 14.23 -13.02
N PRO A 264 19.98 14.42 -11.96
CA PRO A 264 21.10 13.53 -11.65
C PRO A 264 20.65 12.08 -11.43
N GLY A 265 21.23 11.17 -12.22
CA GLY A 265 20.83 9.76 -12.34
C GLY A 265 19.66 9.48 -13.29
N VAL A 266 19.06 10.52 -13.89
CA VAL A 266 17.99 10.37 -14.89
C VAL A 266 18.31 11.30 -16.06
N SER A 267 19.23 10.85 -16.92
CA SER A 267 19.73 11.65 -18.05
C SER A 267 18.78 11.66 -19.26
N GLU A 268 18.01 10.59 -19.44
CA GLU A 268 16.96 10.48 -20.44
C GLU A 268 15.59 10.73 -19.82
N ALA A 269 14.80 11.61 -20.47
CA ALA A 269 13.47 11.97 -20.02
C ALA A 269 12.56 10.75 -20.02
N ARG A 270 11.93 10.50 -18.87
CA ARG A 270 11.02 9.38 -18.65
C ARG A 270 9.86 9.81 -17.80
N VAL A 271 8.75 9.08 -17.92
CA VAL A 271 7.55 9.33 -17.12
C VAL A 271 7.77 8.83 -15.70
N VAL A 272 7.50 9.70 -14.73
CA VAL A 272 7.58 9.40 -13.30
C VAL A 272 6.26 9.76 -12.62
N PRO A 273 5.78 8.98 -11.64
CA PRO A 273 4.65 9.37 -10.83
C PRO A 273 5.04 10.53 -9.91
N VAL A 274 4.09 11.41 -9.61
CA VAL A 274 4.23 12.50 -8.63
C VAL A 274 3.10 12.43 -7.63
N ALA A 275 3.30 12.92 -6.41
CA ALA A 275 2.33 12.74 -5.36
C ALA A 275 1.33 13.90 -5.26
N SER A 276 0.07 13.56 -4.99
CA SER A 276 -1.01 14.50 -4.64
C SER A 276 -1.09 15.72 -5.57
N PRO A 277 -1.25 15.53 -6.90
CA PRO A 277 -1.40 16.67 -7.80
C PRO A 277 -2.68 17.45 -7.47
N ASP A 278 -2.62 18.77 -7.50
CA ASP A 278 -3.74 19.69 -7.27
C ASP A 278 -3.95 20.52 -8.53
N TYR A 279 -5.14 20.41 -9.11
CA TYR A 279 -5.52 21.10 -10.34
C TYR A 279 -6.57 22.20 -10.11
N GLU A 280 -7.19 22.25 -8.92
CA GLU A 280 -8.35 23.11 -8.66
C GLU A 280 -7.98 24.38 -7.90
N THR A 281 -7.02 24.34 -6.97
CA THR A 281 -6.67 25.53 -6.16
C THR A 281 -6.20 26.70 -7.03
N ASN A 282 -5.43 26.40 -8.10
CA ASN A 282 -4.94 27.39 -9.06
C ASN A 282 -5.23 26.93 -10.49
N PRO A 283 -6.42 27.24 -11.05
CA PRO A 283 -6.78 26.81 -12.40
C PRO A 283 -5.74 27.24 -13.45
N GLY A 284 -5.34 26.30 -14.32
CA GLY A 284 -4.27 26.49 -15.30
C GLY A 284 -2.86 26.17 -14.79
N TYR A 285 -2.76 25.67 -13.55
CA TYR A 285 -1.53 25.19 -12.95
C TYR A 285 -1.77 23.84 -12.28
N VAL A 286 -0.68 23.11 -12.03
CA VAL A 286 -0.68 21.92 -11.18
C VAL A 286 0.39 22.07 -10.12
N THR A 287 -0.01 21.94 -8.86
CA THR A 287 0.93 21.77 -7.74
C THR A 287 1.02 20.29 -7.42
N PHE A 288 2.21 19.72 -7.30
CA PHE A 288 2.42 18.34 -6.90
C PHE A 288 3.61 18.22 -5.96
N TRP A 289 3.80 17.06 -5.36
CA TRP A 289 4.85 16.81 -4.39
C TRP A 289 5.88 15.82 -4.94
N ALA A 290 7.17 16.15 -4.79
CA ALA A 290 8.27 15.29 -5.19
C ALA A 290 9.49 15.41 -4.24
N PRO A 291 10.23 14.32 -3.99
CA PRO A 291 11.43 14.33 -3.14
C PRO A 291 12.72 14.77 -3.87
N ARG A 292 12.70 14.87 -5.21
CA ARG A 292 13.87 15.24 -6.02
C ARG A 292 13.61 16.53 -6.79
N LEU A 293 14.58 17.44 -6.79
CA LEU A 293 14.58 18.58 -7.72
C LEU A 293 15.14 18.13 -9.09
N GLY A 294 14.93 18.95 -10.12
CA GLY A 294 15.25 18.62 -11.50
C GLY A 294 14.29 19.29 -12.48
N THR A 295 14.22 18.80 -13.71
CA THR A 295 13.31 19.32 -14.72
C THR A 295 12.06 18.47 -14.77
N TYR A 296 10.89 19.09 -14.62
CA TYR A 296 9.59 18.43 -14.72
C TYR A 296 8.77 19.01 -15.88
N GLN A 297 7.97 18.17 -16.54
CA GLN A 297 7.01 18.61 -17.56
C GLN A 297 5.72 17.77 -17.49
N ALA A 298 4.57 18.45 -17.39
CA ALA A 298 3.25 17.79 -17.43
C ALA A 298 2.89 17.36 -18.86
N LEU A 299 2.39 16.14 -19.00
CA LEU A 299 2.14 15.46 -20.26
C LEU A 299 0.95 14.50 -20.17
N VAL A 300 0.51 14.00 -21.31
CA VAL A 300 -0.54 12.96 -21.43
C VAL A 300 -0.20 12.03 -22.58
N ARG A 301 -0.63 10.77 -22.48
CA ARG A 301 -0.43 9.78 -23.54
C ARG A 301 -1.13 10.21 -24.82
N GLU A 302 -0.43 10.15 -25.95
CA GLU A 302 -0.99 10.47 -27.26
C GLU A 302 -2.18 9.54 -27.56
N GLY A 303 -3.31 10.11 -27.97
CA GLY A 303 -4.54 9.36 -28.29
C GLY A 303 -5.46 9.08 -27.11
N GLY A 304 -4.99 9.17 -25.86
CA GLY A 304 -5.79 8.96 -24.64
C GLY A 304 -6.27 7.52 -24.43
N PRO A 305 -7.14 7.30 -23.43
CA PRO A 305 -7.77 6.01 -23.17
C PRO A 305 -8.50 5.46 -24.41
N GLN A 306 -8.32 4.16 -24.69
CA GLN A 306 -8.87 3.50 -25.87
C GLN A 306 -10.07 2.62 -25.51
N GLU A 307 -11.03 2.50 -26.44
CA GLU A 307 -12.19 1.63 -26.29
C GLU A 307 -11.77 0.15 -26.27
N ARG A 308 -12.20 -0.59 -25.23
CA ARG A 308 -11.95 -2.03 -25.07
C ARG A 308 -13.13 -2.73 -24.43
N GLU A 309 -13.33 -4.00 -24.74
CA GLU A 309 -14.23 -4.87 -23.99
C GLU A 309 -13.51 -5.48 -22.78
N ARG A 310 -14.11 -5.33 -21.59
CA ARG A 310 -13.63 -5.94 -20.33
C ARG A 310 -14.72 -6.80 -19.73
N THR A 311 -14.35 -8.00 -19.25
CA THR A 311 -15.27 -8.86 -18.51
C THR A 311 -15.04 -8.68 -17.03
N PHE A 312 -16.05 -8.17 -16.33
CA PHE A 312 -16.04 -8.01 -14.87
C PHE A 312 -16.52 -9.30 -14.22
N SER A 313 -15.73 -9.82 -13.29
CA SER A 313 -16.01 -10.99 -12.46
C SER A 313 -16.91 -10.66 -11.26
N TYR A 314 -17.07 -9.37 -10.93
CA TYR A 314 -17.78 -8.83 -9.78
C TYR A 314 -17.24 -9.30 -8.42
N ARG A 315 -15.94 -9.54 -8.34
CA ARG A 315 -15.24 -9.92 -7.10
C ARG A 315 -14.08 -8.97 -6.82
N GLY A 316 -14.00 -8.50 -5.58
CA GLY A 316 -12.88 -7.71 -5.07
C GLY A 316 -12.24 -8.41 -3.88
N ILE A 317 -10.93 -8.22 -3.70
CA ILE A 317 -10.18 -8.73 -2.56
C ILE A 317 -9.38 -7.60 -1.92
N THR A 318 -9.45 -7.47 -0.60
CA THR A 318 -8.73 -6.44 0.16
C THR A 318 -8.43 -6.92 1.56
N GLY A 319 -7.44 -6.35 2.22
CA GLY A 319 -7.13 -6.71 3.60
C GLY A 319 -6.13 -5.75 4.23
N VAL A 320 -5.95 -5.89 5.53
CA VAL A 320 -5.05 -5.04 6.33
C VAL A 320 -3.91 -5.86 6.95
N SER A 321 -2.70 -5.30 7.07
CA SER A 321 -1.55 -5.96 7.71
C SER A 321 -1.23 -7.31 7.05
N MET A 322 -1.23 -8.42 7.78
CA MET A 322 -1.15 -9.78 7.23
C MET A 322 -2.17 -10.03 6.09
N GLY A 323 -3.39 -9.50 6.22
CA GLY A 323 -4.43 -9.63 5.20
C GLY A 323 -4.18 -8.80 3.95
N SER A 324 -3.37 -7.74 4.04
CA SER A 324 -2.93 -6.95 2.87
C SER A 324 -1.98 -7.78 2.00
N GLY A 325 -0.97 -8.42 2.61
CA GLY A 325 -0.09 -9.36 1.92
C GLY A 325 -0.87 -10.53 1.30
N GLY A 326 -1.84 -11.09 2.05
CA GLY A 326 -2.73 -12.14 1.53
C GLY A 326 -3.62 -11.69 0.36
N ALA A 327 -4.16 -10.48 0.40
CA ALA A 327 -4.95 -9.91 -0.68
C ALA A 327 -4.11 -9.74 -1.96
N ALA A 328 -2.89 -9.22 -1.83
CA ALA A 328 -1.97 -9.07 -2.95
C ALA A 328 -1.57 -10.44 -3.52
N LEU A 329 -1.16 -11.38 -2.67
CA LEU A 329 -0.76 -12.74 -3.08
C LEU A 329 -1.87 -13.46 -3.85
N ILE A 330 -3.04 -13.65 -3.22
CA ILE A 330 -4.14 -14.43 -3.80
C ILE A 330 -4.71 -13.71 -5.02
N GLY A 331 -4.86 -12.38 -4.94
CA GLY A 331 -5.42 -11.57 -6.01
C GLY A 331 -4.55 -11.60 -7.27
N MET A 332 -3.23 -11.57 -7.10
CA MET A 332 -2.28 -11.64 -8.20
C MET A 332 -2.12 -13.07 -8.72
N HIS A 333 -2.07 -14.10 -7.89
CA HIS A 333 -1.99 -15.48 -8.40
C HIS A 333 -3.22 -15.95 -9.20
N ASN A 334 -4.38 -15.31 -8.98
CA ASN A 334 -5.65 -15.71 -9.58
C ASN A 334 -6.37 -14.50 -10.20
N PRO A 335 -5.73 -13.75 -11.11
CA PRO A 335 -6.22 -12.46 -11.57
C PRO A 335 -7.54 -12.59 -12.35
N GLU A 336 -7.82 -13.75 -12.93
CA GLU A 336 -9.08 -14.04 -13.62
C GLU A 336 -10.30 -14.14 -12.67
N ARG A 337 -10.05 -14.22 -11.36
CA ARG A 337 -11.09 -14.35 -10.33
C ARG A 337 -11.48 -13.01 -9.71
N PHE A 338 -10.74 -11.94 -9.98
CA PHE A 338 -10.92 -10.64 -9.32
C PHE A 338 -10.88 -9.49 -10.33
N ASP A 339 -11.70 -8.48 -10.08
CA ASP A 339 -11.60 -7.20 -10.80
C ASP A 339 -10.68 -6.22 -10.04
N PHE A 340 -10.61 -6.36 -8.72
CA PHE A 340 -9.99 -5.40 -7.81
C PHE A 340 -9.14 -6.08 -6.73
N VAL A 341 -7.91 -5.60 -6.58
CA VAL A 341 -6.98 -6.02 -5.52
C VAL A 341 -6.58 -4.79 -4.70
N GLY A 342 -6.94 -4.78 -3.42
CA GLY A 342 -6.77 -3.64 -2.52
C GLY A 342 -5.92 -3.97 -1.29
N PRO A 343 -4.59 -4.09 -1.39
CA PRO A 343 -3.74 -4.37 -0.23
C PRO A 343 -3.55 -3.11 0.62
N LEU A 344 -4.05 -3.11 1.85
CA LEU A 344 -3.99 -1.95 2.76
C LEU A 344 -2.91 -2.16 3.85
N GLY A 345 -1.68 -1.72 3.58
CA GLY A 345 -0.53 -1.75 4.50
C GLY A 345 -0.16 -3.16 4.97
N GLY A 346 0.72 -3.84 4.23
CA GLY A 346 1.15 -5.22 4.51
C GLY A 346 2.42 -5.61 3.75
N PRO A 347 2.92 -6.85 3.95
CA PRO A 347 4.09 -7.35 3.23
C PRO A 347 3.68 -7.72 1.79
N VAL A 348 3.87 -6.76 0.88
CA VAL A 348 3.50 -6.87 -0.54
C VAL A 348 4.71 -6.86 -1.47
N ASP A 349 5.89 -6.54 -0.95
CA ASP A 349 7.16 -6.68 -1.64
C ASP A 349 8.14 -7.47 -0.78
N TRP A 350 8.31 -8.75 -1.08
CA TRP A 350 9.21 -9.63 -0.32
C TRP A 350 10.69 -9.38 -0.61
N ILE A 351 11.04 -8.77 -1.76
CA ILE A 351 12.43 -8.44 -2.11
C ILE A 351 12.92 -7.35 -1.15
N HIS A 352 12.18 -6.23 -1.11
CA HIS A 352 12.46 -5.13 -0.19
C HIS A 352 12.44 -5.57 1.26
N LEU A 353 11.41 -6.30 1.68
CA LEU A 353 11.25 -6.65 3.09
C LEU A 353 12.32 -7.64 3.58
N MET A 354 12.72 -8.61 2.75
CA MET A 354 13.79 -9.54 3.12
C MET A 354 15.16 -8.88 3.13
N ASP A 355 15.43 -7.94 2.21
CA ASP A 355 16.65 -7.14 2.30
C ASP A 355 16.63 -6.28 3.59
N TYR A 356 15.52 -5.61 3.88
CA TYR A 356 15.37 -4.81 5.09
C TYR A 356 15.56 -5.64 6.39
N ILE A 357 15.04 -6.87 6.43
CA ILE A 357 15.27 -7.79 7.55
C ILE A 357 16.74 -8.20 7.65
N ARG A 358 17.37 -8.59 6.54
CA ARG A 358 18.78 -8.99 6.50
C ARG A 358 19.70 -7.84 6.92
N THR A 359 19.43 -6.63 6.42
CA THR A 359 20.30 -5.45 6.56
C THR A 359 20.13 -4.77 7.92
N TYR A 360 18.90 -4.65 8.41
CA TYR A 360 18.60 -3.88 9.62
C TYR A 360 18.13 -4.75 10.80
N HIS A 361 17.12 -5.61 10.62
CA HIS A 361 16.64 -6.44 11.73
C HIS A 361 17.66 -7.46 12.23
N LEU A 362 18.53 -7.96 11.33
CA LEU A 362 19.61 -8.91 11.61
C LEU A 362 21.01 -8.27 11.59
N GLY A 363 21.08 -6.94 11.52
CA GLY A 363 22.33 -6.19 11.34
C GLY A 363 22.76 -5.38 12.57
N GLY A 364 23.82 -4.58 12.36
CA GLY A 364 24.37 -3.66 13.35
C GLY A 364 25.55 -4.19 14.16
N PHE A 365 26.01 -5.42 13.91
CA PHE A 365 27.12 -6.06 14.63
C PHE A 365 28.48 -5.76 14.01
N CYS A 366 29.55 -5.94 14.79
CA CYS A 366 30.89 -5.98 14.23
C CYS A 366 31.15 -7.27 13.45
N THR A 367 31.85 -7.13 12.33
CA THR A 367 32.50 -8.24 11.63
C THR A 367 33.59 -8.89 12.50
N GLU A 368 34.00 -10.11 12.17
CA GLU A 368 35.13 -10.77 12.83
C GLU A 368 36.43 -9.96 12.68
N ALA A 369 36.65 -9.36 11.52
CA ALA A 369 37.82 -8.53 11.27
C ALA A 369 37.86 -7.30 12.20
N GLU A 370 36.72 -6.66 12.43
CA GLU A 370 36.61 -5.52 13.35
C GLU A 370 36.81 -5.94 14.81
N ARG A 371 36.21 -7.05 15.25
CA ARG A 371 36.44 -7.58 16.60
C ARG A 371 37.90 -7.90 16.86
N GLN A 372 38.59 -8.51 15.89
CA GLN A 372 40.03 -8.77 16.00
C GLN A 372 40.85 -7.48 16.04
N ALA A 373 40.44 -6.44 15.30
CA ALA A 373 41.08 -5.13 15.38
C ALA A 373 40.88 -4.46 16.74
N GLU A 374 39.69 -4.58 17.34
CA GLU A 374 39.37 -4.04 18.66
C GLU A 374 39.95 -4.84 19.82
N ALA A 375 40.32 -6.11 19.62
CA ALA A 375 40.88 -6.97 20.66
C ALA A 375 42.15 -6.38 21.31
N GLU A 376 42.89 -5.53 20.57
CA GLU A 376 44.08 -4.81 21.04
C GLU A 376 43.75 -3.49 21.77
N LEU A 377 42.53 -2.98 21.65
CA LEU A 377 42.09 -1.74 22.28
C LEU A 377 41.79 -1.92 23.79
N PRO A 378 41.98 -0.87 24.61
CA PRO A 378 41.44 -0.83 25.96
C PRO A 378 39.92 -1.10 25.96
N PRO A 379 39.37 -1.81 26.97
CA PRO A 379 37.94 -2.14 27.01
C PRO A 379 37.01 -0.94 26.84
N GLU A 380 37.39 0.23 27.35
CA GLU A 380 36.62 1.48 27.25
C GLU A 380 36.60 2.10 25.84
N GLU A 381 37.44 1.64 24.92
CA GLU A 381 37.49 2.08 23.52
C GLU A 381 36.89 1.04 22.57
N ARG A 382 36.45 -0.12 23.08
CA ARG A 382 35.79 -1.15 22.28
C ARG A 382 34.34 -0.79 22.05
N THR A 383 33.86 -1.09 20.85
CA THR A 383 32.51 -0.79 20.41
C THR A 383 31.79 -2.02 19.87
N CYS A 384 32.47 -3.17 19.79
CA CYS A 384 31.88 -4.45 19.40
C CYS A 384 31.15 -5.22 20.52
N ASP A 385 30.82 -4.56 21.64
CA ASP A 385 30.09 -5.13 22.77
C ASP A 385 28.56 -4.94 22.67
N ARG A 386 28.07 -4.45 21.53
CA ARG A 386 26.66 -4.23 21.20
C ARG A 386 26.46 -4.10 19.69
N ALA A 387 25.22 -4.19 19.24
CA ALA A 387 24.83 -3.71 17.92
C ALA A 387 24.63 -2.18 17.94
N GLU A 388 24.93 -1.52 16.82
CA GLU A 388 24.68 -0.07 16.65
C GLU A 388 24.14 0.24 15.26
N VAL A 389 23.16 1.15 15.18
CA VAL A 389 22.56 1.63 13.93
C VAL A 389 23.61 2.20 12.97
N GLU A 390 24.67 2.84 13.48
CA GLU A 390 25.77 3.39 12.69
C GLU A 390 26.54 2.33 11.90
N ARG A 391 26.43 1.04 12.26
CA ARG A 391 27.00 -0.09 11.49
C ARG A 391 26.05 -0.64 10.43
N THR A 392 24.81 -0.15 10.37
CA THR A 392 23.90 -0.46 9.26
C THR A 392 24.05 0.58 8.14
N PRO A 393 23.80 0.21 6.87
CA PRO A 393 23.86 1.15 5.76
C PRO A 393 22.95 2.37 5.97
N GLU A 394 23.35 3.52 5.41
CA GLU A 394 22.47 4.69 5.30
C GLU A 394 21.21 4.33 4.51
N ASN A 395 20.08 4.92 4.90
CA ASN A 395 18.82 4.70 4.20
C ASN A 395 18.69 5.68 3.03
N ASP A 396 18.37 5.16 1.85
CA ASP A 396 18.11 5.91 0.63
C ASP A 396 16.64 5.84 0.17
N GLN A 397 15.79 5.10 0.87
CA GLN A 397 14.37 4.92 0.58
C GLN A 397 13.51 5.91 1.37
N LEU A 398 12.60 6.57 0.66
CA LEU A 398 11.62 7.49 1.26
C LEU A 398 10.73 6.75 2.27
N PHE A 399 10.62 7.32 3.48
CA PHE A 399 9.87 6.80 4.63
C PHE A 399 10.37 5.49 5.26
N GLN A 400 11.54 4.98 4.86
CA GLN A 400 12.15 3.84 5.56
C GLN A 400 12.89 4.32 6.82
N VAL A 401 12.95 3.46 7.82
CA VAL A 401 13.63 3.73 9.09
C VAL A 401 14.86 2.85 9.26
N ARG A 402 15.96 3.39 9.79
CA ARG A 402 17.14 2.62 10.17
C ARG A 402 16.97 2.03 11.58
N GLN A 403 17.54 0.86 11.80
CA GLN A 403 17.52 0.15 13.09
C GLN A 403 18.64 -0.89 13.12
N ASP A 404 18.86 -1.51 14.28
CA ASP A 404 19.78 -2.65 14.45
C ASP A 404 19.07 -3.78 15.22
N PHE A 405 19.69 -4.97 15.31
CA PHE A 405 19.07 -6.13 15.96
C PHE A 405 18.66 -5.87 17.43
N GLU A 406 19.48 -5.12 18.17
CA GLU A 406 19.26 -4.86 19.60
C GLU A 406 18.28 -3.71 19.85
N HIS A 407 18.07 -2.84 18.85
CA HIS A 407 17.17 -1.68 18.89
C HIS A 407 16.22 -1.68 17.68
N TRP A 408 15.11 -2.42 17.76
CA TRP A 408 14.10 -2.38 16.72
C TRP A 408 13.25 -1.13 16.79
N TYR A 409 12.98 -0.52 15.63
CA TYR A 409 12.30 0.75 15.52
C TYR A 409 10.86 0.69 16.03
N TYR A 410 10.49 1.70 16.81
CA TYR A 410 9.15 1.88 17.33
C TYR A 410 8.86 3.39 17.48
N VAL A 411 7.93 3.92 16.66
CA VAL A 411 7.63 5.36 16.55
C VAL A 411 7.17 5.96 17.88
N ASP A 412 6.37 5.22 18.66
CA ASP A 412 5.80 5.74 19.91
C ASP A 412 5.67 4.67 21.01
N GLU A 413 5.96 5.02 22.27
CA GLU A 413 5.77 4.11 23.41
C GLU A 413 4.27 3.84 23.73
N TRP A 414 3.34 4.29 22.87
CA TRP A 414 1.90 4.34 23.12
C TRP A 414 1.16 3.20 22.42
N ARG A 415 -0.06 3.44 21.90
CA ARG A 415 -0.96 2.43 21.32
C ARG A 415 -1.28 2.74 19.85
N GLY A 416 -0.61 3.70 19.22
CA GLY A 416 -0.93 4.21 17.89
C GLY A 416 -0.83 3.15 16.76
N HIS A 417 -0.08 2.07 16.99
CA HIS A 417 0.15 1.02 16.00
C HIS A 417 -1.04 0.05 15.80
N GLY A 418 -2.15 0.19 16.52
CA GLY A 418 -3.32 -0.71 16.40
C GLY A 418 -3.06 -2.17 16.84
N GLY A 419 -1.89 -2.45 17.42
CA GLY A 419 -1.44 -3.72 17.97
C GLY A 419 -0.32 -3.52 19.00
N THR A 420 0.09 -4.61 19.66
CA THR A 420 1.31 -4.63 20.49
C THR A 420 2.31 -5.49 19.74
N PHE A 421 3.22 -4.85 19.00
CA PHE A 421 4.31 -5.49 18.26
C PHE A 421 5.61 -5.36 19.05
N ASP A 422 5.62 -5.94 20.26
CA ASP A 422 6.85 -6.06 21.04
C ASP A 422 7.80 -7.08 20.41
N ARG A 423 9.02 -7.20 20.94
CA ARG A 423 10.02 -8.15 20.42
C ARG A 423 9.49 -9.60 20.36
N ASP A 424 8.73 -10.05 21.37
CA ASP A 424 8.08 -11.37 21.38
C ASP A 424 7.11 -11.55 20.21
N GLU A 425 6.35 -10.53 19.83
CA GLU A 425 5.43 -10.59 18.70
C GLU A 425 6.14 -10.63 17.34
N TYR A 426 7.22 -9.87 17.16
CA TYR A 426 8.11 -9.97 15.99
C TYR A 426 8.68 -11.39 15.82
N ILE A 427 9.15 -11.98 16.92
CA ILE A 427 9.69 -13.34 16.92
C ILE A 427 8.63 -14.35 16.48
N ARG A 428 7.37 -14.19 16.93
CA ARG A 428 6.27 -15.04 16.45
C ARG A 428 6.02 -14.85 14.96
N ILE A 429 6.08 -13.62 14.44
CA ILE A 429 5.95 -13.33 13.02
C ILE A 429 7.03 -14.06 12.22
N PHE A 430 8.30 -13.96 12.62
CA PHE A 430 9.39 -14.68 11.93
C PHE A 430 9.19 -16.20 11.94
N ARG A 431 8.71 -16.76 13.05
CA ARG A 431 8.40 -18.19 13.17
C ARG A 431 7.24 -18.60 12.27
N ASP A 432 6.20 -17.78 12.18
CA ASP A 432 5.06 -18.01 11.30
C ASP A 432 5.44 -17.89 9.82
N LEU A 433 6.24 -16.90 9.46
CA LEU A 433 6.78 -16.76 8.11
C LEU A 433 7.63 -17.98 7.72
N ALA A 434 8.48 -18.48 8.62
CA ALA A 434 9.27 -19.69 8.38
C ALA A 434 8.39 -20.95 8.24
N MET A 435 7.25 -21.02 8.92
CA MET A 435 6.28 -22.10 8.71
C MET A 435 5.60 -21.99 7.34
N MET A 436 5.19 -20.79 6.96
CA MET A 436 4.36 -20.57 5.78
C MET A 436 5.14 -20.46 4.48
N TYR A 437 6.40 -20.06 4.50
CA TYR A 437 7.24 -19.96 3.31
C TYR A 437 8.46 -20.89 3.34
N GLY A 438 8.77 -21.48 4.50
CA GLY A 438 10.09 -22.02 4.78
C GLY A 438 11.02 -20.94 5.34
N ASN A 439 12.11 -21.37 5.99
CA ASN A 439 13.10 -20.49 6.59
C ASN A 439 13.83 -19.71 5.49
N PRO A 440 13.70 -18.37 5.45
CA PRO A 440 14.35 -17.56 4.42
C PRO A 440 15.83 -17.31 4.71
N ASN A 441 16.31 -17.66 5.90
CA ASN A 441 17.67 -17.38 6.34
C ASN A 441 18.61 -18.58 6.25
N SER A 442 18.13 -19.75 5.82
CA SER A 442 18.95 -20.95 5.66
C SER A 442 18.26 -22.09 4.92
N THR A 443 19.04 -23.08 4.50
CA THR A 443 18.56 -24.36 3.98
C THR A 443 18.99 -25.49 4.92
N ALA A 444 18.03 -26.28 5.43
CA ALA A 444 18.32 -27.34 6.41
C ALA A 444 18.53 -28.73 5.79
N THR A 445 18.03 -28.98 4.57
CA THR A 445 18.04 -30.31 3.95
C THR A 445 18.26 -30.23 2.45
N VAL A 446 18.99 -31.21 1.89
CA VAL A 446 19.12 -31.38 0.43
C VAL A 446 17.88 -31.95 -0.24
N ASP A 447 16.98 -32.59 0.53
CA ASP A 447 15.68 -33.03 0.01
C ASP A 447 14.77 -31.81 -0.11
N PRO A 448 14.34 -31.42 -1.32
CA PRO A 448 13.48 -30.25 -1.50
C PRO A 448 12.13 -30.39 -0.80
N THR A 449 11.69 -31.61 -0.49
CA THR A 449 10.45 -31.90 0.23
C THR A 449 10.64 -32.06 1.75
N GLY A 450 11.89 -32.05 2.23
CA GLY A 450 12.19 -32.06 3.66
C GLY A 450 11.77 -30.75 4.34
N PRO A 451 11.38 -30.77 5.63
CA PRO A 451 10.99 -29.56 6.35
C PRO A 451 12.14 -28.55 6.35
N ASN A 452 11.85 -27.32 5.96
CA ASN A 452 12.80 -26.20 5.95
C ASN A 452 12.33 -25.11 6.92
N VAL A 453 12.18 -25.39 8.20
CA VAL A 453 11.68 -24.39 9.17
C VAL A 453 12.78 -23.95 10.14
N VAL A 454 13.50 -24.90 10.72
CA VAL A 454 14.67 -24.63 11.56
C VAL A 454 15.96 -24.60 10.73
N PRO A 455 17.01 -23.89 11.17
CA PRO A 455 18.32 -23.86 10.50
C PRO A 455 19.02 -25.23 10.42
N PRO A 456 20.01 -25.40 9.51
CA PRO A 456 20.80 -26.62 9.42
C PRO A 456 21.49 -26.94 10.76
N GLY A 457 21.56 -28.23 11.11
CA GLY A 457 22.10 -28.69 12.39
C GLY A 457 21.11 -28.68 13.55
N ILE A 458 19.96 -28.02 13.40
CA ILE A 458 18.90 -28.01 14.41
C ILE A 458 17.87 -29.10 14.07
N PRO A 459 17.55 -30.02 15.00
CA PRO A 459 16.56 -31.05 14.74
C PRO A 459 15.16 -30.46 14.69
N ASP A 460 14.30 -30.93 13.77
CA ASP A 460 12.93 -30.41 13.63
C ASP A 460 12.08 -30.58 14.92
N SER A 461 12.41 -31.58 15.75
CA SER A 461 11.82 -31.78 17.08
C SER A 461 12.06 -30.60 18.05
N GLU A 462 12.99 -29.70 17.73
CA GLU A 462 13.22 -28.48 18.51
C GLU A 462 11.93 -27.64 18.59
N ARG A 463 11.15 -27.59 17.52
CA ARG A 463 9.87 -26.85 17.48
C ARG A 463 8.82 -27.45 18.41
N GLU A 464 8.93 -28.74 18.75
CA GLU A 464 8.02 -29.44 19.65
C GLU A 464 8.32 -29.17 21.13
N ARG A 465 9.51 -28.66 21.46
CA ARG A 465 9.90 -28.32 22.83
C ARG A 465 9.20 -27.05 23.30
N THR A 466 8.90 -27.01 24.59
CA THR A 466 8.34 -25.80 25.21
C THR A 466 9.35 -24.66 25.19
N ALA A 467 8.89 -23.41 25.14
CA ALA A 467 9.78 -22.24 25.15
C ALA A 467 10.78 -22.27 26.33
N ALA A 468 10.31 -22.62 27.53
CA ALA A 468 11.17 -22.74 28.71
C ALA A 468 12.25 -23.82 28.57
N GLU A 469 11.95 -24.95 27.93
CA GLU A 469 12.96 -25.99 27.68
C GLU A 469 14.00 -25.51 26.67
N ARG A 470 13.59 -24.78 25.62
CA ARG A 470 14.49 -24.27 24.59
C ARG A 470 15.44 -23.20 25.13
N CYS A 471 14.91 -22.26 25.91
CA CYS A 471 15.72 -21.20 26.50
C CYS A 471 16.64 -21.70 27.62
N ALA A 472 16.27 -22.78 28.32
CA ALA A 472 17.13 -23.35 29.37
C ALA A 472 18.24 -24.27 28.82
N GLU A 473 18.02 -24.91 27.68
CA GLU A 473 18.94 -25.86 27.07
C GLU A 473 19.01 -25.60 25.55
N PRO A 474 19.73 -24.54 25.12
CA PRO A 474 19.88 -24.22 23.71
C PRO A 474 20.64 -25.32 22.97
N VAL A 475 20.32 -25.51 21.70
CA VAL A 475 21.11 -26.36 20.81
C VAL A 475 22.41 -25.62 20.50
N ARG A 476 23.55 -26.27 20.78
CA ARG A 476 24.90 -25.73 20.55
C ARG A 476 25.64 -26.56 19.50
N ILE A 477 26.03 -25.91 18.42
CA ILE A 477 26.90 -26.44 17.37
C ILE A 477 28.35 -26.12 17.75
N ALA A 478 29.21 -27.14 17.78
CA ALA A 478 30.57 -26.97 18.26
C ALA A 478 31.47 -26.24 17.23
N PRO A 479 32.52 -25.53 17.68
CA PRO A 479 33.54 -24.97 16.81
C PRO A 479 34.16 -26.01 15.88
N TYR A 480 34.67 -25.53 14.75
CA TYR A 480 35.27 -26.39 13.74
C TYR A 480 36.49 -27.14 14.28
N ASP A 481 36.43 -28.47 14.20
CA ASP A 481 37.53 -29.37 14.57
C ASP A 481 37.95 -30.30 13.42
N GLY A 482 37.39 -30.08 12.23
CA GLY A 482 37.59 -30.91 11.04
C GLY A 482 36.63 -32.10 10.92
N THR A 483 35.76 -32.36 11.91
CA THR A 483 34.81 -33.49 11.89
C THR A 483 33.41 -33.06 11.42
N ALA A 484 32.57 -34.02 11.03
CA ALA A 484 31.19 -33.73 10.58
C ALA A 484 30.32 -33.23 11.74
N GLY A 485 29.46 -32.25 11.47
CA GLY A 485 28.59 -31.61 12.47
C GLY A 485 29.31 -30.58 13.37
N THR A 486 30.50 -30.11 12.99
CA THR A 486 31.22 -29.04 13.68
C THR A 486 31.61 -27.94 12.69
N GLY A 487 31.78 -26.71 13.19
CA GLY A 487 32.13 -25.55 12.38
C GLY A 487 30.93 -25.03 11.61
N PHE A 488 30.20 -24.10 12.20
CA PHE A 488 29.15 -23.37 11.52
C PHE A 488 29.74 -22.04 11.08
N PHE A 489 29.86 -21.84 9.76
CA PHE A 489 30.58 -20.72 9.17
C PHE A 489 29.62 -19.59 8.78
N ASP A 490 30.18 -18.39 8.68
CA ASP A 490 29.53 -17.18 8.16
C ASP A 490 30.66 -16.22 7.75
N ASP A 491 30.61 -15.71 6.53
CA ASP A 491 31.66 -14.89 5.91
C ASP A 491 32.01 -13.62 6.71
N GLU A 492 31.03 -13.02 7.38
CA GLU A 492 31.19 -11.78 8.13
C GLU A 492 31.51 -12.02 9.61
N TYR A 493 30.83 -12.97 10.23
CA TYR A 493 30.79 -13.12 11.69
C TYR A 493 31.50 -14.35 12.23
N ASN A 494 31.70 -15.42 11.45
CA ASN A 494 32.43 -16.61 11.91
C ASN A 494 33.19 -17.32 10.75
N PRO A 495 34.06 -16.61 10.00
CA PRO A 495 34.62 -17.11 8.73
C PRO A 495 35.52 -18.34 8.90
N GLU A 496 36.08 -18.54 10.09
CA GLU A 496 36.94 -19.69 10.41
C GLU A 496 36.22 -20.76 11.25
N GLY A 497 34.91 -20.59 11.51
CA GLY A 497 34.12 -21.50 12.35
C GLY A 497 34.68 -21.66 13.77
N THR A 498 35.35 -20.62 14.30
CA THR A 498 36.12 -20.68 15.55
C THR A 498 35.22 -20.64 16.79
N TYR A 499 34.06 -20.01 16.66
CA TYR A 499 33.09 -19.85 17.74
C TYR A 499 31.98 -20.89 17.63
N PRO A 500 31.41 -21.37 18.76
CA PRO A 500 30.17 -22.12 18.74
C PRO A 500 29.02 -21.27 18.18
N VAL A 501 28.01 -21.96 17.65
CA VAL A 501 26.78 -21.34 17.15
C VAL A 501 25.60 -21.96 17.86
N ILE A 502 24.67 -21.14 18.33
CA ILE A 502 23.57 -21.55 19.21
C ILE A 502 22.20 -21.14 18.68
N THR A 503 21.18 -21.93 19.02
CA THR A 503 19.80 -21.40 19.10
C THR A 503 19.70 -20.50 20.32
N PHE A 504 18.91 -19.43 20.26
CA PHE A 504 18.83 -18.47 21.37
C PHE A 504 17.39 -18.02 21.63
N CYS A 505 17.22 -17.29 22.74
CA CYS A 505 15.96 -16.66 23.13
C CYS A 505 16.14 -15.16 23.35
N ASP A 506 15.05 -14.42 23.17
CA ASP A 506 14.95 -12.97 23.25
C ASP A 506 13.57 -12.63 23.87
N GLY A 507 13.04 -11.44 23.63
CA GLY A 507 11.69 -10.99 23.97
C GLY A 507 11.63 -10.11 25.23
N ALA A 508 12.73 -9.93 25.96
CA ALA A 508 12.78 -8.96 27.04
C ALA A 508 13.08 -7.55 26.50
N GLU A 509 12.54 -6.55 27.20
CA GLU A 509 12.58 -5.14 26.79
C GLU A 509 12.98 -4.28 28.00
N ILE A 510 13.78 -3.23 27.78
CA ILE A 510 14.33 -2.41 28.86
C ILE A 510 13.20 -1.78 29.68
N PRO A 511 13.22 -1.88 31.02
CA PRO A 511 12.25 -1.17 31.87
C PRO A 511 12.35 0.36 31.69
N SER A 512 11.21 1.01 31.46
CA SER A 512 11.13 2.46 31.26
C SER A 512 10.08 3.08 32.19
N GLU A 513 10.49 4.02 33.05
CA GLU A 513 9.58 4.76 33.94
C GLU A 513 8.81 5.87 33.20
N THR A 514 9.34 6.31 32.04
CA THR A 514 8.72 7.31 31.17
C THR A 514 7.71 6.68 30.22
N SER A 515 7.91 5.41 29.88
CA SER A 515 6.98 4.63 29.06
C SER A 515 5.67 4.34 29.79
N PRO A 516 4.51 4.61 29.16
CA PRO A 516 3.20 4.17 29.64
C PRO A 516 3.07 2.64 29.76
N ARG A 517 3.88 1.89 29.02
CA ARG A 517 3.94 0.42 29.10
C ARG A 517 4.89 -0.09 30.19
N GLY A 518 5.67 0.79 30.80
CA GLY A 518 6.68 0.44 31.79
C GLY A 518 7.96 -0.16 31.18
N ARG A 519 8.08 -0.13 29.85
CA ARG A 519 9.20 -0.68 29.07
C ARG A 519 9.42 0.11 27.78
N ASP A 520 10.65 0.17 27.32
CA ASP A 520 11.06 0.71 26.02
C ASP A 520 10.89 -0.39 24.97
N ILE A 521 9.96 -0.20 24.03
CA ILE A 521 9.50 -1.27 23.14
C ILE A 521 10.49 -1.39 21.98
N GLY A 522 10.85 -2.62 21.62
CA GLY A 522 11.82 -2.88 20.54
C GLY A 522 13.28 -2.82 20.99
N VAL A 523 13.59 -2.14 22.10
CA VAL A 523 14.93 -2.11 22.71
C VAL A 523 15.12 -3.32 23.63
N TRP A 524 16.09 -4.16 23.30
CA TRP A 524 16.34 -5.42 23.98
C TRP A 524 16.93 -5.23 25.39
N ASP A 525 16.45 -6.03 26.36
CA ASP A 525 17.03 -6.15 27.71
C ASP A 525 17.76 -7.49 27.85
N PRO A 526 19.09 -7.55 27.74
CA PRO A 526 19.85 -8.79 27.87
C PRO A 526 19.73 -9.42 29.27
N ASP A 527 19.57 -8.61 30.32
CA ASP A 527 19.43 -9.07 31.71
C ASP A 527 18.00 -9.52 32.05
N GLY A 528 17.07 -9.34 31.11
CA GLY A 528 15.67 -9.67 31.26
C GLY A 528 15.37 -11.17 31.14
N ASP A 529 14.08 -11.50 31.24
CA ASP A 529 13.61 -12.89 31.29
C ASP A 529 13.85 -13.69 29.98
N ASN A 530 14.07 -13.02 28.84
CA ASN A 530 14.40 -13.57 27.50
C ASN A 530 13.86 -14.99 27.21
N ASN A 531 12.53 -15.15 27.25
CA ASN A 531 11.86 -16.44 27.16
C ASN A 531 11.20 -16.72 25.78
N ALA A 532 11.42 -15.86 24.79
CA ALA A 532 10.89 -16.04 23.44
C ALA A 532 11.95 -16.70 22.54
N PRO A 533 11.85 -18.00 22.22
CA PRO A 533 12.83 -18.68 21.38
C PRO A 533 12.76 -18.17 19.93
N ILE A 534 13.93 -17.95 19.33
CA ILE A 534 14.10 -17.62 17.92
C ILE A 534 14.76 -18.83 17.21
N GLU A 535 14.07 -19.96 17.17
CA GLU A 535 14.62 -21.21 16.61
C GLU A 535 14.79 -21.19 15.07
N VAL A 536 14.39 -20.10 14.42
CA VAL A 536 14.49 -19.88 12.97
C VAL A 536 15.75 -19.10 12.59
N ALA A 537 16.53 -18.64 13.57
CA ALA A 537 17.82 -17.99 13.38
C ALA A 537 18.85 -18.58 14.35
N LEU A 538 20.13 -18.29 14.12
CA LEU A 538 21.24 -18.73 14.96
C LEU A 538 22.11 -17.53 15.34
N ALA A 539 22.73 -17.60 16.51
CA ALA A 539 23.70 -16.60 16.97
C ALA A 539 25.08 -17.22 17.15
N VAL A 540 26.12 -16.42 16.91
CA VAL A 540 27.51 -16.77 17.22
C VAL A 540 27.76 -16.50 18.69
N ASP A 541 28.03 -17.54 19.47
CA ASP A 541 28.33 -17.48 20.89
C ASP A 541 29.85 -17.29 21.04
N ILE A 542 30.28 -16.03 21.12
CA ILE A 542 31.68 -15.61 21.01
C ILE A 542 32.45 -16.01 22.28
N ASP A 543 31.80 -15.97 23.44
CA ASP A 543 32.45 -16.23 24.73
C ASP A 543 32.27 -17.67 25.26
N ASP A 544 31.45 -18.47 24.56
CA ASP A 544 31.17 -19.89 24.82
C ASP A 544 30.49 -20.14 26.17
N ASP A 545 29.54 -19.27 26.54
CA ASP A 545 28.73 -19.42 27.74
C ASP A 545 27.36 -20.10 27.50
N GLY A 546 26.98 -20.24 26.23
CA GLY A 546 25.73 -20.86 25.78
C GLY A 546 24.51 -19.95 25.85
N VAL A 547 24.70 -18.65 26.02
CA VAL A 547 23.69 -17.60 25.97
C VAL A 547 24.05 -16.63 24.85
N ARG A 548 23.07 -15.95 24.28
CA ARG A 548 23.36 -14.85 23.36
C ARG A 548 23.54 -13.56 24.15
N ASP A 549 24.70 -12.96 24.07
CA ASP A 549 25.06 -11.69 24.71
C ASP A 549 25.00 -10.48 23.77
N PRO A 550 25.00 -9.24 24.30
CA PRO A 550 25.16 -8.03 23.50
C PRO A 550 26.40 -8.07 22.60
N GLY A 551 26.24 -7.64 21.35
CA GLY A 551 27.29 -7.66 20.33
C GLY A 551 27.50 -9.02 19.67
N GLU A 552 26.85 -10.08 20.16
CA GLU A 552 26.89 -11.40 19.52
C GLU A 552 25.96 -11.45 18.30
N PRO A 553 26.54 -11.68 17.11
CA PRO A 553 25.85 -11.51 15.86
C PRO A 553 24.86 -12.64 15.58
N VAL A 554 23.77 -12.28 14.92
CA VAL A 554 22.79 -13.22 14.38
C VAL A 554 23.13 -13.49 12.91
N LEU A 555 23.24 -14.76 12.55
CA LEU A 555 23.73 -15.20 11.25
C LEU A 555 22.74 -14.92 10.12
N ARG A 556 23.25 -14.65 8.89
CA ARG A 556 22.46 -14.19 7.74
C ARG A 556 22.76 -15.00 6.46
N MET A 557 22.21 -16.20 6.32
CA MET A 557 22.55 -17.16 5.24
C MET A 557 21.39 -17.38 4.26
N GLY A 558 20.73 -16.31 3.87
CA GLY A 558 19.60 -16.38 2.94
C GLY A 558 20.01 -16.55 1.48
N ARG A 559 21.20 -16.11 1.09
CA ARG A 559 21.70 -16.08 -0.29
C ARG A 559 23.23 -16.11 -0.31
N GLU A 560 23.81 -16.58 -1.41
CA GLU A 560 25.24 -16.42 -1.65
C GLU A 560 25.65 -14.94 -1.76
N PRO A 561 26.93 -14.59 -1.59
CA PRO A 561 27.40 -13.23 -1.83
C PRO A 561 27.33 -12.86 -3.33
N TYR A 562 26.88 -11.65 -3.66
CA TYR A 562 26.85 -11.14 -5.03
C TYR A 562 27.12 -9.64 -5.11
N GLU A 563 27.47 -9.18 -6.31
CA GLU A 563 27.66 -7.77 -6.67
C GLU A 563 26.36 -7.25 -7.28
N ASP A 564 25.59 -6.46 -6.52
CA ASP A 564 24.39 -5.73 -6.99
C ASP A 564 24.85 -4.45 -7.71
N CYS A 565 25.43 -4.63 -8.90
CA CYS A 565 26.11 -3.59 -9.69
C CYS A 565 25.57 -3.54 -11.12
N GLY A 566 24.32 -3.98 -11.28
CA GLY A 566 23.62 -3.99 -12.54
C GLY A 566 24.15 -5.01 -13.53
N LEU A 567 23.41 -5.16 -14.63
CA LEU A 567 23.77 -6.09 -15.71
C LEU A 567 25.12 -5.75 -16.34
N ASP A 568 25.58 -4.50 -16.26
CA ASP A 568 26.85 -4.07 -16.84
C ASP A 568 28.10 -4.41 -16.00
N GLN A 569 27.89 -4.82 -14.73
CA GLN A 569 28.89 -5.23 -13.76
C GLN A 569 29.86 -4.11 -13.34
N VAL A 570 29.43 -2.85 -13.36
CA VAL A 570 30.23 -1.69 -12.95
C VAL A 570 29.44 -0.88 -11.92
N CYS A 571 29.69 -1.12 -10.64
CA CYS A 571 29.00 -0.39 -9.58
C CYS A 571 29.29 1.12 -9.68
N ASN A 572 28.32 1.94 -9.27
CA ASN A 572 28.37 3.40 -9.38
C ASN A 572 29.75 4.05 -9.12
N PRO A 573 30.49 3.78 -8.01
CA PRO A 573 31.76 4.46 -7.74
C PRO A 573 32.86 4.20 -8.78
N ASP A 574 32.76 3.10 -9.53
CA ASP A 574 33.71 2.68 -10.56
C ASP A 574 33.29 3.14 -11.97
N GLU A 575 32.12 3.77 -12.10
CA GLU A 575 31.61 4.23 -13.38
C GLU A 575 32.32 5.49 -13.91
N PRO A 576 32.61 5.55 -15.22
CA PRO A 576 33.22 6.73 -15.83
C PRO A 576 32.34 7.98 -15.74
N GLY A 577 32.70 8.89 -14.82
CA GLY A 577 31.99 10.15 -14.62
C GLY A 577 31.11 10.17 -13.37
N TYR A 578 31.23 9.16 -12.50
CA TYR A 578 30.61 9.15 -11.18
C TYR A 578 31.02 10.37 -10.36
N ASP A 579 29.99 11.02 -9.83
CA ASP A 579 30.10 12.02 -8.79
C ASP A 579 28.90 11.83 -7.85
N PRO A 580 29.11 11.55 -6.55
CA PRO A 580 28.05 11.13 -5.63
C PRO A 580 26.93 12.18 -5.44
N VAL A 581 27.13 13.41 -5.91
CA VAL A 581 26.16 14.49 -5.80
C VAL A 581 25.57 14.82 -7.17
N THR A 582 26.41 15.11 -8.15
CA THR A 582 25.99 15.71 -9.41
C THR A 582 25.76 14.71 -10.54
N ASN A 583 26.28 13.49 -10.41
CA ASN A 583 26.07 12.39 -11.34
C ASN A 583 26.25 11.04 -10.61
N PRO A 584 25.34 10.70 -9.68
CA PRO A 584 25.48 9.52 -8.83
C PRO A 584 25.26 8.20 -9.58
N ASP A 585 24.58 8.25 -10.73
CA ASP A 585 24.28 7.10 -11.59
C ASP A 585 24.64 7.44 -13.05
N PRO A 586 25.93 7.38 -13.42
CA PRO A 586 26.39 7.62 -14.79
C PRO A 586 25.84 6.67 -15.87
N ASN A 587 25.65 5.38 -15.58
CA ASN A 587 25.18 4.38 -16.54
C ASN A 587 23.64 4.33 -16.65
N GLY A 588 22.92 4.86 -15.68
CA GLY A 588 21.47 5.04 -15.70
C GLY A 588 20.68 3.80 -15.28
N ASP A 589 21.28 2.91 -14.50
CA ASP A 589 20.74 1.61 -14.10
C ASP A 589 20.53 1.44 -12.59
N ASP A 590 20.70 2.49 -11.78
CA ASP A 590 20.28 2.51 -10.37
C ASP A 590 18.77 2.31 -10.26
N TYR A 591 18.33 1.35 -9.47
CA TYR A 591 16.93 1.14 -9.16
C TYR A 591 16.36 2.24 -8.26
N ASP A 592 15.22 2.78 -8.66
CA ASP A 592 14.38 3.61 -7.81
C ASP A 592 12.91 3.40 -8.20
N PHE A 593 12.05 3.09 -7.22
CA PHE A 593 10.64 2.74 -7.50
C PHE A 593 9.86 3.83 -8.26
N GLN A 594 10.26 5.10 -8.12
CA GLN A 594 9.60 6.27 -8.70
C GLN A 594 10.31 6.76 -9.97
N TYR A 595 11.65 6.81 -9.96
CA TYR A 595 12.45 7.45 -10.99
C TYR A 595 13.13 6.47 -11.95
N ASN A 596 13.42 5.24 -11.54
CA ASN A 596 14.01 4.21 -12.39
C ASN A 596 13.58 2.80 -11.95
N PRO A 597 12.28 2.46 -12.09
CA PRO A 597 11.77 1.20 -11.54
C PRO A 597 12.22 -0.05 -12.33
N THR A 598 12.96 0.14 -13.43
CA THR A 598 13.58 -0.91 -14.24
C THR A 598 15.09 -1.03 -14.00
N GLY A 599 15.66 -0.24 -13.09
CA GLY A 599 17.09 -0.31 -12.75
C GLY A 599 17.47 -1.69 -12.22
N THR A 600 18.70 -2.09 -12.53
CA THR A 600 19.29 -3.38 -12.15
C THR A 600 20.36 -3.27 -11.08
N GLU A 601 20.96 -2.09 -10.88
CA GLU A 601 21.85 -1.84 -9.74
C GLU A 601 21.03 -1.40 -8.52
N ASN A 602 21.42 -1.87 -7.33
CA ASN A 602 20.78 -1.57 -6.04
C ASN A 602 19.29 -1.99 -5.97
N ASN A 603 18.91 -3.08 -6.66
CA ASN A 603 17.53 -3.58 -6.67
C ASN A 603 17.29 -4.77 -5.73
N TRP A 604 18.34 -5.22 -5.03
CA TRP A 604 18.40 -6.32 -4.06
C TRP A 604 18.13 -7.72 -4.63
N LEU A 605 18.09 -7.84 -5.95
CA LEU A 605 18.07 -9.09 -6.69
C LEU A 605 19.41 -9.31 -7.35
N ARG A 606 19.72 -10.58 -7.64
CA ARG A 606 20.81 -10.89 -8.55
C ARG A 606 20.29 -11.00 -9.97
N ASP A 607 20.54 -10.01 -10.81
CA ASP A 607 20.02 -9.96 -12.16
C ASP A 607 20.75 -10.91 -13.12
N TYR A 608 19.97 -11.55 -14.00
CA TYR A 608 20.49 -12.45 -15.03
C TYR A 608 19.55 -12.54 -16.23
N VAL A 609 20.09 -12.28 -17.42
CA VAL A 609 19.41 -12.37 -18.72
C VAL A 609 20.06 -13.48 -19.55
N GLY A 610 19.62 -14.71 -19.33
CA GLY A 610 20.11 -15.87 -20.06
C GLY A 610 19.20 -17.08 -19.92
N GLU A 611 19.46 -18.10 -20.75
CA GLU A 611 18.72 -19.36 -20.67
C GLU A 611 19.20 -20.19 -19.47
N PRO A 612 18.28 -20.81 -18.72
CA PRO A 612 18.64 -21.74 -17.66
C PRO A 612 19.53 -22.89 -18.17
N VAL A 613 20.53 -23.28 -17.37
CA VAL A 613 21.46 -24.37 -17.72
C VAL A 613 21.37 -25.48 -16.69
N GLU A 614 21.07 -26.71 -17.12
CA GLU A 614 21.03 -27.90 -16.24
C GLU A 614 20.08 -27.77 -15.02
N GLY A 615 19.03 -26.96 -15.12
CA GLY A 615 18.08 -26.71 -14.02
C GLY A 615 18.42 -25.48 -13.17
N CYS A 616 19.53 -24.83 -13.48
CA CYS A 616 19.98 -23.58 -12.91
C CYS A 616 19.31 -22.40 -13.60
N ALA A 617 18.43 -21.66 -12.89
CA ALA A 617 17.80 -20.46 -13.45
C ALA A 617 18.84 -19.36 -13.74
N SER A 618 19.89 -19.31 -12.92
CA SER A 618 20.94 -18.31 -13.00
C SER A 618 22.33 -18.95 -12.85
N PRO A 619 22.91 -19.45 -13.96
CA PRO A 619 24.20 -20.13 -13.97
C PRO A 619 25.37 -19.15 -14.14
N ASN A 620 26.56 -19.64 -13.80
CA ASN A 620 27.88 -19.03 -13.99
C ASN A 620 28.17 -17.84 -13.05
N PRO A 621 29.14 -17.95 -12.13
CA PRO A 621 29.54 -16.85 -11.22
C PRO A 621 30.26 -15.69 -11.91
N SER A 622 30.76 -15.89 -13.14
CA SER A 622 31.41 -14.85 -13.93
C SER A 622 30.77 -14.73 -15.31
N PRO A 623 29.51 -14.27 -15.40
CA PRO A 623 28.86 -14.04 -16.68
C PRO A 623 29.53 -12.87 -17.43
N GLU A 624 29.31 -12.79 -18.74
CA GLU A 624 29.75 -11.62 -19.52
C GLU A 624 28.92 -10.39 -19.13
N ALA A 625 29.50 -9.18 -19.19
CA ALA A 625 28.75 -7.95 -18.98
C ALA A 625 27.56 -7.84 -19.95
N GLY A 626 26.42 -7.39 -19.44
CA GLY A 626 25.11 -7.38 -20.09
C GLY A 626 24.34 -8.71 -19.99
N VAL A 627 24.91 -9.75 -19.36
CA VAL A 627 24.26 -11.06 -19.19
C VAL A 627 23.81 -11.30 -17.75
N GLY A 628 24.52 -10.78 -16.76
CA GLY A 628 24.12 -10.93 -15.37
C GLY A 628 25.16 -10.43 -14.40
N GLU A 629 24.76 -10.36 -13.15
CA GLU A 629 25.61 -9.94 -12.05
C GLU A 629 26.54 -11.07 -11.58
N ARG A 630 27.66 -10.67 -10.97
CA ARG A 630 28.64 -11.62 -10.44
C ARG A 630 28.21 -12.08 -9.07
N PHE A 631 28.47 -13.35 -8.79
CA PHE A 631 28.31 -13.90 -7.44
C PHE A 631 29.48 -14.78 -7.06
N SER A 632 29.65 -14.99 -5.77
CA SER A 632 30.58 -15.96 -5.20
C SER A 632 29.84 -17.28 -5.04
N ASP A 633 30.28 -18.30 -5.78
CA ASP A 633 29.79 -19.69 -5.70
C ASP A 633 30.42 -20.40 -4.48
N SER A 634 30.26 -19.75 -3.32
CA SER A 634 30.83 -20.13 -2.03
C SER A 634 29.77 -20.69 -1.08
N GLY A 635 28.55 -20.96 -1.57
CA GLY A 635 27.46 -21.47 -0.75
C GLY A 635 26.81 -20.41 0.14
N LEU A 636 25.73 -20.80 0.81
CA LEU A 636 24.90 -19.91 1.64
C LEU A 636 25.65 -19.33 2.85
N ASP A 637 26.71 -19.98 3.32
CA ASP A 637 27.55 -19.44 4.41
C ASP A 637 28.60 -18.42 3.92
N GLY A 638 28.76 -18.28 2.60
CA GLY A 638 29.66 -17.32 1.95
C GLY A 638 31.15 -17.69 2.03
N VAL A 639 31.53 -18.85 2.58
CA VAL A 639 32.93 -19.23 2.84
C VAL A 639 33.37 -20.40 1.97
N ASP A 640 34.41 -20.19 1.16
CA ASP A 640 34.98 -21.23 0.29
C ASP A 640 35.46 -22.48 1.06
N GLY A 641 35.08 -23.66 0.57
CA GLY A 641 35.58 -24.96 0.98
C GLY A 641 34.94 -25.52 2.26
N THR A 642 33.80 -24.97 2.69
CA THR A 642 33.05 -25.46 3.85
C THR A 642 32.33 -26.76 3.49
N ARG A 643 31.87 -27.48 4.52
CA ARG A 643 31.28 -28.80 4.31
C ARG A 643 29.79 -28.65 3.97
N GLN A 644 29.41 -29.15 2.81
CA GLN A 644 28.03 -29.21 2.36
C GLN A 644 27.14 -30.09 3.27
N ILE A 645 25.84 -29.80 3.34
CA ILE A 645 24.83 -30.57 4.11
C ILE A 645 24.87 -32.06 3.75
N ALA A 646 25.03 -32.40 2.46
CA ALA A 646 25.09 -33.77 1.98
C ALA A 646 26.23 -34.59 2.60
N ASP A 647 27.31 -33.91 3.00
CA ASP A 647 28.50 -34.50 3.59
C ASP A 647 28.55 -34.36 5.13
N GLY A 648 27.50 -33.81 5.74
CA GLY A 648 27.36 -33.62 7.18
C GLY A 648 27.99 -32.32 7.71
N GLY A 649 28.03 -31.27 6.90
CA GLY A 649 28.21 -29.90 7.38
C GLY A 649 26.89 -29.11 7.36
N PHE A 650 26.97 -27.80 7.17
CA PHE A 650 25.84 -26.88 7.28
C PHE A 650 25.62 -26.00 6.05
N ASP A 651 26.54 -26.03 5.09
CA ASP A 651 26.49 -25.20 3.90
C ASP A 651 25.70 -25.85 2.74
N PHE A 652 25.23 -25.04 1.81
CA PHE A 652 24.47 -25.46 0.65
C PHE A 652 24.74 -24.54 -0.55
N GLY A 653 24.99 -25.15 -1.71
CA GLY A 653 25.11 -24.44 -2.99
C GLY A 653 26.53 -24.27 -3.49
N GLU A 654 27.54 -24.54 -2.67
CA GLU A 654 28.93 -24.28 -3.05
C GLU A 654 29.41 -25.10 -4.26
N ALA A 655 30.12 -24.42 -5.17
CA ALA A 655 30.77 -24.96 -6.34
C ALA A 655 29.83 -25.73 -7.29
N ASP A 656 28.53 -25.42 -7.27
CA ASP A 656 27.54 -26.01 -8.17
C ASP A 656 27.35 -25.19 -9.46
N GLY A 657 27.97 -24.00 -9.52
CA GLY A 657 27.93 -23.08 -10.65
C GLY A 657 26.61 -22.30 -10.77
N CYS A 658 25.78 -22.33 -9.74
CA CYS A 658 24.44 -21.76 -9.69
C CYS A 658 24.27 -20.78 -8.55
N TRP A 659 23.63 -19.65 -8.87
CA TRP A 659 23.19 -18.73 -7.83
C TRP A 659 22.22 -19.43 -6.88
N THR A 660 22.63 -19.53 -5.62
CA THR A 660 21.90 -20.26 -4.59
C THR A 660 21.20 -19.30 -3.63
N LEU A 661 19.89 -19.53 -3.47
CA LEU A 661 19.05 -18.93 -2.45
C LEU A 661 18.63 -20.00 -1.44
N ALA A 662 18.49 -19.62 -0.17
CA ALA A 662 17.78 -20.42 0.82
C ALA A 662 16.38 -20.75 0.31
N ARG A 663 15.92 -22.00 0.51
CA ARG A 663 14.64 -22.45 -0.07
C ARG A 663 13.46 -21.57 0.34
N GLY A 664 13.42 -21.12 1.59
CA GLY A 664 12.36 -20.23 2.05
C GLY A 664 12.40 -18.86 1.39
N LEU A 665 13.59 -18.32 1.13
CA LEU A 665 13.77 -17.03 0.46
C LEU A 665 13.36 -17.11 -1.00
N ALA A 666 13.79 -18.17 -1.70
CA ALA A 666 13.36 -18.46 -3.06
C ALA A 666 11.83 -18.59 -3.16
N HIS A 667 11.20 -19.23 -2.17
CA HIS A 667 9.74 -19.34 -2.13
C HIS A 667 9.06 -17.99 -1.85
N MET A 668 9.57 -17.15 -0.94
CA MET A 668 9.04 -15.80 -0.73
C MET A 668 9.15 -14.94 -1.99
N PHE A 669 10.28 -14.99 -2.70
CA PHE A 669 10.46 -14.26 -3.95
C PHE A 669 9.54 -14.75 -5.07
N ALA A 670 9.33 -16.08 -5.18
CA ALA A 670 8.40 -16.65 -6.14
C ALA A 670 6.92 -16.27 -5.86
N ASN A 671 6.59 -15.95 -4.61
CA ASN A 671 5.27 -15.48 -4.17
C ASN A 671 5.23 -13.94 -4.04
N ASN A 672 6.19 -13.21 -4.60
CA ASN A 672 6.25 -11.76 -4.47
C ASN A 672 5.28 -11.06 -5.43
N PRO A 673 4.29 -10.28 -4.94
CA PRO A 673 3.39 -9.50 -5.78
C PRO A 673 4.09 -8.62 -6.83
N ARG A 674 5.26 -8.03 -6.50
CA ARG A 674 6.04 -7.24 -7.48
C ARG A 674 6.48 -8.08 -8.68
N GLY A 675 6.91 -9.31 -8.45
CA GLY A 675 7.34 -10.23 -9.52
C GLY A 675 6.19 -10.51 -10.50
N PHE A 676 4.99 -10.75 -9.97
CA PHE A 676 3.80 -10.93 -10.79
C PHE A 676 3.54 -9.73 -11.72
N VAL A 677 3.55 -8.51 -11.19
CA VAL A 677 3.33 -7.30 -12.00
C VAL A 677 4.40 -7.17 -13.09
N LEU A 678 5.65 -7.55 -12.81
CA LEU A 678 6.74 -7.47 -13.79
C LEU A 678 6.67 -8.54 -14.88
N GLU A 679 6.11 -9.72 -14.59
CA GLU A 679 6.13 -10.87 -15.50
C GLU A 679 4.82 -11.07 -16.29
N ASP A 680 3.68 -10.64 -15.74
CA ASP A 680 2.39 -11.00 -16.34
C ASP A 680 2.07 -10.23 -17.63
N SER A 681 1.11 -10.71 -18.41
CA SER A 681 0.75 -10.06 -19.68
C SER A 681 0.06 -8.71 -19.44
N GLU A 682 0.29 -7.74 -20.34
CA GLU A 682 -0.39 -6.44 -20.29
C GLU A 682 -1.92 -6.60 -20.24
N ALA A 683 -2.49 -7.59 -20.95
CA ALA A 683 -3.92 -7.84 -20.93
C ALA A 683 -4.45 -8.21 -19.53
N VAL A 684 -3.71 -9.04 -18.79
CA VAL A 684 -4.04 -9.41 -17.40
C VAL A 684 -3.95 -8.17 -16.50
N LEU A 685 -2.87 -7.39 -16.61
CA LEU A 685 -2.70 -6.17 -15.82
C LEU A 685 -3.76 -5.11 -16.14
N HIS A 686 -4.26 -5.05 -17.38
CA HIS A 686 -5.37 -4.18 -17.76
C HIS A 686 -6.73 -4.70 -17.26
N ASP A 687 -6.90 -5.98 -16.94
CA ASP A 687 -8.15 -6.50 -16.37
C ASP A 687 -8.18 -6.47 -14.84
N LEU A 688 -7.04 -6.19 -14.20
CA LEU A 688 -6.88 -6.10 -12.75
C LEU A 688 -6.62 -4.65 -12.31
N ASP A 689 -7.52 -4.10 -11.51
CA ASP A 689 -7.36 -2.77 -10.93
C ASP A 689 -6.70 -2.89 -9.54
N PHE A 690 -5.82 -1.96 -9.19
CA PHE A 690 -5.00 -2.01 -7.97
C PHE A 690 -5.15 -0.75 -7.10
N PHE A 691 -5.39 -0.94 -5.80
CA PHE A 691 -5.49 0.15 -4.81
C PHE A 691 -4.68 -0.19 -3.55
N GLY A 692 -3.46 0.29 -3.47
CA GLY A 692 -2.56 0.05 -2.35
C GLY A 692 -2.50 1.21 -1.36
N ASP A 693 -2.34 0.93 -0.07
CA ASP A 693 -1.95 1.95 0.92
C ASP A 693 -0.82 1.49 1.85
N GLY A 694 -0.16 2.45 2.49
CA GLY A 694 0.83 2.21 3.55
C GLY A 694 1.07 3.45 4.41
N GLY A 695 1.37 3.25 5.69
CA GLY A 695 1.64 4.34 6.63
C GLY A 695 3.10 4.79 6.59
N ILE A 696 3.35 6.10 6.55
CA ILE A 696 4.71 6.68 6.45
C ILE A 696 5.58 6.51 7.73
N ARG A 697 4.96 6.09 8.83
CA ARG A 697 5.59 5.77 10.13
C ARG A 697 5.25 4.34 10.54
N ASP A 698 4.99 3.46 9.58
CA ASP A 698 4.74 2.06 9.89
C ASP A 698 6.04 1.38 10.36
N LEU A 699 5.96 0.62 11.45
CA LEU A 699 7.13 -0.05 12.05
C LEU A 699 7.71 -1.17 11.18
N PHE A 700 6.96 -1.65 10.17
CA PHE A 700 7.42 -2.58 9.14
C PHE A 700 7.72 -1.89 7.80
N ASN A 701 7.71 -0.55 7.75
CA ASN A 701 7.89 0.28 6.56
C ASN A 701 6.88 0.02 5.44
N PHE A 702 5.61 -0.22 5.74
CA PHE A 702 4.63 -0.57 4.70
C PHE A 702 4.31 0.54 3.68
N ALA A 703 4.60 1.82 3.94
CA ALA A 703 4.61 2.82 2.86
C ALA A 703 5.74 2.53 1.86
N THR A 704 6.97 2.35 2.33
CA THR A 704 8.12 1.99 1.48
C THR A 704 7.93 0.64 0.79
N ASN A 705 7.41 -0.36 1.49
CA ASN A 705 7.15 -1.68 0.90
C ASN A 705 6.16 -1.59 -0.27
N GLN A 706 5.09 -0.80 -0.11
CA GLN A 706 4.12 -0.56 -1.16
C GLN A 706 4.65 0.33 -2.29
N ASN A 707 5.57 1.26 -2.01
CA ASN A 707 6.24 2.05 -3.05
C ASN A 707 6.87 1.13 -4.11
N HIS A 708 7.51 0.03 -3.71
CA HIS A 708 8.16 -0.90 -4.63
C HIS A 708 7.16 -1.70 -5.48
N LEU A 709 6.07 -2.18 -4.88
CA LEU A 709 4.99 -2.82 -5.66
C LEU A 709 4.33 -1.83 -6.62
N ALA A 710 4.03 -0.62 -6.16
CA ALA A 710 3.45 0.44 -6.97
C ALA A 710 4.37 0.82 -8.14
N GLY A 711 5.68 0.92 -7.90
CA GLY A 711 6.70 1.19 -8.90
C GLY A 711 6.77 0.13 -10.02
N ALA A 712 6.40 -1.12 -9.73
CA ALA A 712 6.33 -2.19 -10.73
C ALA A 712 5.33 -1.88 -11.87
N PHE A 713 4.21 -1.20 -11.57
CA PHE A 713 3.27 -0.77 -12.60
C PHE A 713 3.90 0.30 -13.51
N SER A 714 4.64 1.26 -12.93
CA SER A 714 5.41 2.24 -13.70
C SER A 714 6.49 1.59 -14.56
N ALA A 715 7.16 0.54 -14.06
CA ALA A 715 8.14 -0.26 -14.82
C ALA A 715 7.53 -0.89 -16.08
N ARG A 716 6.23 -1.21 -16.02
CA ARG A 716 5.44 -1.75 -17.13
C ARG A 716 4.81 -0.67 -18.02
N GLY A 717 5.10 0.61 -17.78
CA GLY A 717 4.53 1.73 -18.53
C GLY A 717 3.05 1.99 -18.23
N LEU A 718 2.54 1.51 -17.09
CA LEU A 718 1.17 1.75 -16.63
C LEU A 718 1.11 3.02 -15.75
N PRO A 719 0.02 3.81 -15.80
CA PRO A 719 -0.08 5.07 -15.08
C PRO A 719 -0.31 4.85 -13.58
N LEU A 720 0.74 5.03 -12.76
CA LEU A 720 0.62 5.02 -11.31
C LEU A 720 0.16 6.39 -10.78
N ASN A 721 -0.96 6.43 -10.06
CA ASN A 721 -1.45 7.60 -9.35
C ASN A 721 -1.04 7.53 -7.87
N LEU A 722 -0.17 8.45 -7.47
CA LEU A 722 0.44 8.49 -6.14
C LEU A 722 -0.18 9.61 -5.29
N TYR A 723 -0.53 9.31 -4.04
CA TYR A 723 -1.13 10.26 -3.10
C TYR A 723 -0.49 10.14 -1.73
N ASN A 724 -0.37 11.27 -1.03
CA ASN A 724 0.10 11.32 0.37
C ASN A 724 -1.04 11.45 1.39
N SER A 725 -2.28 11.41 0.92
CA SER A 725 -3.46 11.44 1.77
C SER A 725 -4.67 10.97 0.99
N HIS A 726 -5.65 10.44 1.70
CA HIS A 726 -6.95 10.12 1.12
C HIS A 726 -7.69 11.37 0.67
N ALA A 727 -7.50 12.50 1.36
CA ALA A 727 -8.13 13.76 0.97
C ALA A 727 -7.63 14.25 -0.39
N ALA A 728 -6.38 13.97 -0.76
CA ALA A 728 -5.78 14.40 -2.02
C ALA A 728 -6.42 13.74 -3.27
N LEU A 729 -7.27 12.72 -3.10
CA LEU A 729 -8.03 12.10 -4.18
C LEU A 729 -9.05 13.06 -4.83
N SER A 730 -9.38 14.18 -4.19
CA SER A 730 -10.23 15.25 -4.74
C SER A 730 -9.52 16.11 -5.80
N TYR A 731 -8.18 16.12 -5.81
CA TYR A 731 -7.35 17.03 -6.62
C TYR A 731 -7.55 18.53 -6.34
N ASP A 732 -8.07 18.89 -5.15
CA ASP A 732 -8.39 20.28 -4.76
C ASP A 732 -7.43 20.87 -3.71
N GLY A 733 -6.29 20.23 -3.51
CA GLY A 733 -5.29 20.62 -2.51
C GLY A 733 -5.64 20.19 -1.09
N SER A 734 -6.81 19.57 -0.85
CA SER A 734 -7.14 18.97 0.44
C SER A 734 -6.14 17.87 0.80
N PHE A 735 -5.71 17.85 2.05
CA PHE A 735 -4.62 16.97 2.50
C PHE A 735 -4.90 16.32 3.85
N ARG A 736 -5.68 16.95 4.72
CA ARG A 736 -5.88 16.46 6.08
C ARG A 736 -6.89 15.32 6.12
N ASP A 737 -6.71 14.39 7.05
CA ASP A 737 -7.62 13.25 7.21
C ASP A 737 -9.08 13.65 7.45
N ASP A 738 -9.33 14.78 8.13
CA ASP A 738 -10.68 15.30 8.39
C ASP A 738 -11.31 16.03 7.20
N GLU A 739 -10.54 16.31 6.14
CA GLU A 739 -11.03 16.89 4.89
C GLU A 739 -11.54 15.81 3.92
N PHE A 740 -11.18 14.53 4.13
CA PHE A 740 -11.60 13.44 3.25
C PHE A 740 -13.12 13.22 3.26
N LYS A 741 -13.74 13.39 2.09
CA LYS A 741 -15.16 13.14 1.86
C LYS A 741 -15.35 12.24 0.65
N PHE A 742 -15.55 10.95 0.90
CA PHE A 742 -15.66 9.94 -0.17
C PHE A 742 -16.79 10.22 -1.20
N ASN A 743 -17.82 10.99 -0.83
CA ASN A 743 -18.95 11.33 -1.71
C ASN A 743 -18.67 12.50 -2.68
N ASP A 744 -17.58 13.23 -2.47
CA ASP A 744 -17.19 14.40 -3.25
C ASP A 744 -16.07 14.07 -4.25
N ILE A 745 -15.52 12.85 -4.19
CA ILE A 745 -14.49 12.37 -5.10
C ILE A 745 -15.14 11.74 -6.35
N ASP A 746 -14.71 12.14 -7.54
CA ASP A 746 -14.99 11.35 -8.76
C ASP A 746 -13.98 10.22 -8.89
N TRP A 747 -14.31 9.08 -8.28
CA TRP A 747 -13.51 7.85 -8.24
C TRP A 747 -13.14 7.27 -9.62
N ARG A 748 -13.72 7.79 -10.70
CA ARG A 748 -13.34 7.40 -12.07
C ARG A 748 -12.10 8.14 -12.55
N GLU A 749 -11.83 9.32 -12.02
CA GLU A 749 -10.67 10.13 -12.37
C GLU A 749 -9.42 9.79 -11.55
N THR A 750 -9.54 9.03 -10.45
CA THR A 750 -8.41 8.69 -9.58
C THR A 750 -7.44 7.67 -10.18
N GLY A 751 -7.79 7.08 -11.33
CA GLY A 751 -6.99 6.05 -12.00
C GLY A 751 -7.24 4.60 -11.51
N LYS A 752 -6.53 3.68 -12.16
CA LYS A 752 -6.61 2.21 -11.95
C LYS A 752 -5.56 1.65 -11.01
N TYR A 753 -4.40 2.29 -10.98
CA TYR A 753 -3.25 1.86 -10.20
C TYR A 753 -2.98 2.98 -9.20
N VAL A 754 -3.56 2.83 -8.01
CA VAL A 754 -3.55 3.86 -6.97
C VAL A 754 -2.64 3.42 -5.85
N HIS A 755 -1.77 4.31 -5.38
CA HIS A 755 -1.00 4.13 -4.16
C HIS A 755 -1.16 5.34 -3.22
N ILE A 756 -1.55 5.09 -1.98
CA ILE A 756 -1.69 6.10 -0.93
C ILE A 756 -0.66 5.88 0.19
N ARG A 757 0.14 6.90 0.46
CA ARG A 757 1.06 6.96 1.61
C ARG A 757 0.42 7.83 2.68
N TYR A 758 -0.26 7.23 3.65
CA TYR A 758 -1.02 8.01 4.63
C TYR A 758 -0.16 8.40 5.84
N GLY A 759 -0.51 9.54 6.45
CA GLY A 759 0.18 10.16 7.56
C GLY A 759 0.73 11.53 7.17
N ASP A 760 0.69 12.47 8.11
CA ASP A 760 1.16 13.82 7.91
C ASP A 760 2.64 13.91 8.33
N VAL A 761 3.53 14.21 7.38
CA VAL A 761 4.97 14.41 7.67
C VAL A 761 5.20 15.51 8.71
N ASP A 762 4.30 16.51 8.76
CA ASP A 762 4.36 17.63 9.70
C ASP A 762 3.49 17.40 10.96
N ALA A 763 3.01 16.17 11.18
CA ALA A 763 2.15 15.82 12.30
C ALA A 763 2.73 16.28 13.65
N PRO A 764 1.94 16.95 14.51
CA PRO A 764 2.39 17.26 15.86
C PRO A 764 2.53 15.95 16.66
N GLU A 765 3.40 15.95 17.68
CA GLU A 765 3.65 14.79 18.55
C GLU A 765 2.36 14.15 19.07
N GLY A 766 1.37 14.95 19.47
CA GLY A 766 0.08 14.44 19.94
C GLY A 766 -0.75 13.69 18.91
N SER A 767 -0.57 13.96 17.61
CA SER A 767 -1.20 13.19 16.51
C SER A 767 -0.42 11.91 16.21
N ILE A 768 0.91 11.97 16.26
CA ILE A 768 1.78 10.80 16.16
C ILE A 768 1.41 9.78 17.25
N VAL A 769 1.28 10.22 18.50
CA VAL A 769 0.83 9.40 19.65
C VAL A 769 -0.56 8.76 19.44
N GLN A 770 -1.41 9.37 18.61
CA GLN A 770 -2.73 8.84 18.27
C GLN A 770 -2.69 7.82 17.11
N GLY A 771 -1.53 7.63 16.47
CA GLY A 771 -1.32 6.68 15.40
C GLY A 771 -1.12 7.29 14.01
N ASP A 772 -0.87 8.61 13.88
CA ASP A 772 -0.72 9.24 12.57
C ASP A 772 0.40 8.60 11.72
N GLY A 773 0.01 8.07 10.55
CA GLY A 773 0.93 7.39 9.64
C GLY A 773 1.47 6.05 10.13
N GLN A 774 1.02 5.55 11.29
CA GLN A 774 1.49 4.28 11.84
C GLN A 774 0.74 3.08 11.24
N HIS A 775 1.08 1.87 11.69
CA HIS A 775 0.62 0.58 11.15
C HIS A 775 -0.87 0.45 10.83
N VAL A 776 -1.73 0.91 11.74
CA VAL A 776 -3.18 0.94 11.50
C VAL A 776 -3.66 2.35 11.14
N GLY A 777 -2.99 3.38 11.66
CA GLY A 777 -3.39 4.78 11.54
C GLY A 777 -4.22 5.26 12.72
N THR A 778 -4.53 6.56 12.74
CA THR A 778 -5.54 7.14 13.64
C THR A 778 -6.93 6.55 13.38
N PRO A 779 -7.91 6.70 14.30
CA PRO A 779 -9.30 6.29 14.04
C PRO A 779 -9.87 6.84 12.73
N THR A 780 -9.52 8.08 12.36
CA THR A 780 -9.96 8.70 11.10
C THR A 780 -9.28 8.03 9.91
N GLN A 781 -7.96 7.80 9.97
CA GLN A 781 -7.23 7.08 8.92
C GLN A 781 -7.81 5.69 8.68
N VAL A 782 -8.14 4.93 9.73
CA VAL A 782 -8.79 3.61 9.60
C VAL A 782 -10.07 3.68 8.78
N VAL A 783 -10.92 4.68 9.03
CA VAL A 783 -12.16 4.87 8.29
C VAL A 783 -11.87 5.29 6.84
N ASN A 784 -10.94 6.21 6.62
CA ASN A 784 -10.58 6.70 5.28
C ASN A 784 -10.01 5.59 4.38
N ARG A 785 -9.12 4.75 4.93
CA ARG A 785 -8.52 3.59 4.24
C ARG A 785 -9.57 2.61 3.74
N ILE A 786 -10.51 2.26 4.61
CA ILE A 786 -11.60 1.34 4.26
C ILE A 786 -12.58 2.00 3.28
N LEU A 787 -13.02 3.22 3.54
CA LEU A 787 -14.02 3.88 2.70
C LEU A 787 -13.50 4.15 1.28
N SER A 788 -12.21 4.50 1.14
CA SER A 788 -11.63 4.82 -0.15
C SER A 788 -11.59 3.62 -1.09
N VAL A 789 -11.03 2.48 -0.66
CA VAL A 789 -11.00 1.27 -1.49
C VAL A 789 -12.41 0.78 -1.84
N MET A 790 -13.37 0.86 -0.90
CA MET A 790 -14.75 0.43 -1.13
C MET A 790 -15.49 1.34 -2.10
N ALA A 791 -15.27 2.65 -1.99
CA ALA A 791 -15.85 3.64 -2.89
C ALA A 791 -15.29 3.51 -4.30
N TRP A 792 -13.97 3.32 -4.40
CA TRP A 792 -13.28 3.08 -5.65
C TRP A 792 -13.80 1.81 -6.35
N MET A 793 -13.86 0.65 -5.66
CA MET A 793 -14.46 -0.58 -6.21
C MET A 793 -15.91 -0.35 -6.67
N SER A 794 -16.73 0.26 -5.80
CA SER A 794 -18.16 0.46 -6.07
C SER A 794 -18.44 1.43 -7.23
N ALA A 795 -17.59 2.43 -7.44
CA ALA A 795 -17.72 3.40 -8.52
C ALA A 795 -17.29 2.84 -9.88
N ARG A 796 -16.35 1.89 -9.87
CA ARG A 796 -15.73 1.29 -11.06
C ARG A 796 -16.45 0.03 -11.54
N TRP A 797 -17.12 -0.72 -10.65
CA TRP A 797 -18.03 -1.77 -11.10
C TRP A 797 -19.21 -1.22 -11.90
N PRO A 798 -19.49 -1.78 -13.10
CA PRO A 798 -20.63 -1.35 -13.89
C PRO A 798 -21.96 -1.81 -13.26
N GLY A 799 -23.00 -0.97 -13.38
CA GLY A 799 -24.35 -1.28 -12.91
C GLY A 799 -24.52 -1.21 -11.39
N GLY A 800 -25.12 -2.24 -10.78
CA GLY A 800 -25.25 -2.45 -9.33
C GLY A 800 -26.52 -1.88 -8.67
N ASP A 801 -27.04 -2.57 -7.66
CA ASP A 801 -28.21 -2.13 -6.88
C ASP A 801 -27.81 -1.07 -5.84
N ARG A 802 -28.40 0.12 -5.95
CA ARG A 802 -28.21 1.23 -5.01
C ARG A 802 -29.51 1.68 -4.36
N ARG A 803 -30.61 0.94 -4.53
CA ARG A 803 -31.93 1.34 -4.03
C ARG A 803 -31.96 1.34 -2.51
N VAL A 804 -32.56 2.37 -1.92
CA VAL A 804 -32.80 2.43 -0.47
C VAL A 804 -33.82 1.38 -0.05
N VAL A 805 -33.49 0.64 1.00
CA VAL A 805 -34.39 -0.34 1.61
C VAL A 805 -34.45 -0.11 3.11
N THR A 806 -35.56 -0.50 3.74
CA THR A 806 -35.66 -0.44 5.20
C THR A 806 -35.30 -1.82 5.75
N ASP A 807 -34.03 -2.01 6.08
CA ASP A 807 -33.52 -3.24 6.65
C ASP A 807 -32.69 -2.94 7.92
N ARG A 808 -32.21 -3.97 8.62
CA ARG A 808 -31.29 -3.86 9.76
C ARG A 808 -30.34 -5.06 9.79
N ILE A 809 -29.19 -4.89 10.45
CA ILE A 809 -28.31 -6.03 10.75
C ILE A 809 -28.99 -6.97 11.76
N CYS A 810 -29.06 -8.25 11.39
CA CYS A 810 -29.73 -9.32 12.08
C CYS A 810 -28.76 -10.48 12.32
N THR A 811 -28.37 -10.66 13.57
CA THR A 811 -27.41 -11.70 14.02
C THR A 811 -28.10 -12.96 14.54
N GLU A 812 -29.38 -12.83 14.93
CA GLU A 812 -30.24 -13.90 15.44
C GLU A 812 -31.65 -13.78 14.88
N VAL A 813 -32.33 -14.92 14.73
CA VAL A 813 -33.72 -14.97 14.25
C VAL A 813 -34.67 -14.47 15.35
N SER A 814 -35.44 -13.43 15.05
CA SER A 814 -36.44 -12.84 15.95
C SER A 814 -37.63 -12.26 15.17
N PRO A 815 -38.75 -11.88 15.81
CA PRO A 815 -39.90 -11.30 15.10
C PRO A 815 -39.61 -10.03 14.28
N GLY A 816 -38.51 -9.33 14.55
CA GLY A 816 -38.04 -8.18 13.76
C GLY A 816 -36.80 -8.45 12.89
N CYS A 817 -36.34 -9.70 12.87
CA CYS A 817 -35.20 -10.21 12.11
C CYS A 817 -35.53 -11.67 11.70
N PRO A 818 -36.41 -11.88 10.72
CA PRO A 818 -36.87 -13.23 10.37
C PRO A 818 -35.74 -14.11 9.85
N GLU A 819 -34.72 -13.51 9.23
CA GLU A 819 -33.52 -14.16 8.71
C GLU A 819 -32.25 -13.48 9.24
N ARG A 820 -31.13 -14.21 9.28
CA ARG A 820 -29.82 -13.64 9.63
C ARG A 820 -29.13 -13.12 8.38
N ASN A 821 -28.72 -11.86 8.39
CA ASN A 821 -27.90 -11.24 7.33
C ASN A 821 -26.47 -10.93 7.81
N GLN A 822 -26.15 -11.20 9.07
CA GLN A 822 -24.78 -11.24 9.57
C GLN A 822 -24.60 -12.50 10.42
N PHE A 823 -23.65 -13.36 10.05
CA PHE A 823 -23.40 -14.60 10.77
C PHE A 823 -21.98 -15.13 10.54
N THR A 824 -21.55 -16.00 11.45
CA THR A 824 -20.32 -16.79 11.34
C THR A 824 -20.67 -18.27 11.27
N PHE A 825 -19.99 -19.03 10.42
CA PHE A 825 -20.11 -20.48 10.33
C PHE A 825 -18.72 -21.12 10.19
N GLU A 826 -18.62 -22.41 10.50
CA GLU A 826 -17.39 -23.17 10.26
C GLU A 826 -17.39 -23.65 8.80
N PHE A 827 -16.34 -23.29 8.05
CA PHE A 827 -16.11 -23.76 6.70
C PHE A 827 -15.00 -24.81 6.72
N THR A 828 -15.24 -25.95 6.07
CA THR A 828 -14.22 -26.98 5.83
C THR A 828 -13.92 -27.00 4.34
N SER A 829 -12.68 -26.65 3.98
CA SER A 829 -12.22 -26.71 2.59
C SER A 829 -12.29 -28.17 2.09
N PRO A 830 -13.02 -28.46 1.00
CA PRO A 830 -13.10 -29.80 0.43
C PRO A 830 -11.75 -30.31 -0.10
N THR A 831 -10.86 -29.41 -0.53
CA THR A 831 -9.55 -29.75 -1.10
C THR A 831 -8.52 -30.06 -0.02
N THR A 832 -8.45 -29.23 1.04
CA THR A 832 -7.40 -29.31 2.06
C THR A 832 -7.86 -30.02 3.34
N GLY A 833 -9.16 -30.05 3.62
CA GLY A 833 -9.73 -30.51 4.88
C GLY A 833 -9.55 -29.53 6.05
N ARG A 834 -8.86 -28.38 5.84
CA ARG A 834 -8.72 -27.33 6.84
C ARG A 834 -10.09 -26.79 7.21
N THR A 835 -10.33 -26.60 8.50
CA THR A 835 -11.59 -26.06 9.03
C THR A 835 -11.31 -24.78 9.81
N GLY A 836 -12.06 -23.73 9.53
CA GLY A 836 -12.00 -22.46 10.26
C GLY A 836 -13.29 -21.65 10.14
N PRO A 837 -13.50 -20.67 11.04
CA PRO A 837 -14.67 -19.79 10.98
C PRO A 837 -14.63 -18.90 9.72
N VAL A 838 -15.81 -18.58 9.19
CA VAL A 838 -15.98 -17.57 8.13
C VAL A 838 -17.16 -16.70 8.55
N SER A 839 -16.97 -15.38 8.52
CA SER A 839 -18.07 -14.44 8.72
C SER A 839 -18.59 -13.91 7.37
N ILE A 840 -19.90 -13.73 7.28
CA ILE A 840 -20.56 -13.13 6.10
C ILE A 840 -21.48 -12.01 6.56
N VAL A 841 -21.49 -10.92 5.80
CA VAL A 841 -22.49 -9.85 5.87
C VAL A 841 -23.18 -9.75 4.50
N LEU A 842 -24.49 -10.00 4.49
CA LEU A 842 -25.34 -9.89 3.31
C LEU A 842 -25.87 -8.45 3.17
N PRO A 843 -26.05 -7.95 1.94
CA PRO A 843 -26.45 -6.58 1.70
C PRO A 843 -27.87 -6.26 2.22
N PRO A 844 -28.20 -4.97 2.42
CA PRO A 844 -29.54 -4.57 2.82
C PRO A 844 -30.62 -5.06 1.83
N GLY A 845 -31.69 -5.66 2.35
CA GLY A 845 -32.83 -6.13 1.56
C GLY A 845 -32.60 -7.47 0.86
N TYR A 846 -31.51 -8.19 1.17
CA TYR A 846 -31.19 -9.49 0.58
C TYR A 846 -32.33 -10.54 0.74
N PHE A 847 -33.15 -10.44 1.79
CA PHE A 847 -34.25 -11.38 2.01
C PHE A 847 -35.63 -10.83 1.62
N ASP A 848 -35.72 -9.60 1.12
CA ASP A 848 -37.00 -9.03 0.70
C ASP A 848 -37.45 -9.70 -0.61
N GLU A 849 -38.72 -10.11 -0.67
CA GLU A 849 -39.28 -10.76 -1.87
C GLU A 849 -39.15 -9.91 -3.14
N GLU A 850 -39.12 -8.58 -2.99
CA GLU A 850 -38.92 -7.62 -4.09
C GLU A 850 -37.54 -7.73 -4.75
N TYR A 851 -36.52 -8.20 -4.02
CA TYR A 851 -35.14 -8.29 -4.48
C TYR A 851 -34.65 -9.75 -4.61
N ALA A 852 -35.59 -10.70 -4.70
CA ALA A 852 -35.27 -12.12 -4.78
C ALA A 852 -34.44 -12.51 -6.02
N ASP A 853 -34.56 -11.75 -7.10
CA ASP A 853 -33.84 -11.95 -8.39
C ASP A 853 -32.62 -11.01 -8.54
N VAL A 854 -32.16 -10.38 -7.45
CA VAL A 854 -30.99 -9.49 -7.46
C VAL A 854 -29.76 -10.25 -6.99
N ASP A 855 -28.71 -10.20 -7.81
CA ASP A 855 -27.39 -10.73 -7.52
C ASP A 855 -26.40 -9.61 -7.20
N TYR A 856 -25.41 -9.90 -6.36
CA TYR A 856 -24.54 -8.89 -5.76
C TYR A 856 -23.05 -9.16 -6.03
N PRO A 857 -22.22 -8.12 -6.21
CA PRO A 857 -20.77 -8.26 -6.16
C PRO A 857 -20.32 -8.74 -4.77
N VAL A 858 -19.14 -9.35 -4.71
CA VAL A 858 -18.57 -9.94 -3.48
C VAL A 858 -17.22 -9.30 -3.18
N VAL A 859 -17.02 -8.88 -1.93
CA VAL A 859 -15.74 -8.40 -1.43
C VAL A 859 -15.23 -9.33 -0.35
N TYR A 860 -14.05 -9.91 -0.57
CA TYR A 860 -13.32 -10.71 0.41
C TYR A 860 -12.40 -9.78 1.22
N LEU A 861 -12.63 -9.71 2.52
CA LEU A 861 -11.92 -8.81 3.43
C LEU A 861 -11.05 -9.60 4.43
N LEU A 862 -9.74 -9.60 4.21
CA LEU A 862 -8.78 -10.41 4.96
C LEU A 862 -8.26 -9.69 6.20
N HIS A 863 -8.27 -10.40 7.34
CA HIS A 863 -7.85 -9.85 8.63
C HIS A 863 -6.34 -9.85 8.86
N GLY A 864 -5.90 -8.96 9.74
CA GLY A 864 -4.50 -8.80 10.13
C GLY A 864 -4.01 -9.87 11.11
N TYR A 865 -2.73 -9.79 11.44
CA TYR A 865 -2.04 -10.77 12.27
C TYR A 865 -2.64 -10.86 13.67
N GLY A 866 -3.09 -12.06 14.07
CA GLY A 866 -3.65 -12.30 15.40
C GLY A 866 -5.12 -11.96 15.61
N GLN A 867 -5.79 -11.47 14.58
CA GLN A 867 -7.24 -11.30 14.53
C GLN A 867 -7.95 -12.62 14.14
N GLU A 868 -9.27 -12.59 14.15
CA GLU A 868 -10.17 -13.61 13.61
C GLU A 868 -11.25 -12.93 12.73
N PRO A 869 -11.99 -13.67 11.88
CA PRO A 869 -13.00 -13.11 10.97
C PRO A 869 -13.94 -12.08 11.60
N GLN A 870 -14.45 -12.37 12.80
CA GLN A 870 -15.41 -11.50 13.47
C GLN A 870 -14.85 -10.11 13.85
N ASP A 871 -13.52 -9.95 13.94
CA ASP A 871 -12.89 -8.69 14.34
C ASP A 871 -13.01 -7.62 13.25
N LEU A 872 -13.21 -8.01 11.98
CA LEU A 872 -13.41 -7.09 10.85
C LEU A 872 -14.86 -6.95 10.40
N VAL A 873 -15.81 -7.72 10.95
CA VAL A 873 -17.23 -7.65 10.53
C VAL A 873 -17.82 -6.25 10.67
N ALA A 874 -17.38 -5.47 11.66
CA ALA A 874 -17.86 -4.10 11.84
C ALA A 874 -17.53 -3.18 10.66
N THR A 875 -16.41 -3.43 9.97
CA THR A 875 -16.07 -2.75 8.71
C THR A 875 -17.18 -2.96 7.68
N GLY A 876 -17.63 -4.21 7.50
CA GLY A 876 -18.77 -4.53 6.63
C GLY A 876 -20.05 -3.82 7.06
N ILE A 877 -20.30 -3.68 8.37
CA ILE A 877 -21.49 -2.99 8.91
C ILE A 877 -21.43 -1.47 8.64
N ILE A 878 -20.25 -0.84 8.73
CA ILE A 878 -20.08 0.57 8.39
C ILE A 878 -20.47 0.79 6.91
N ILE A 879 -19.91 -0.02 6.00
CA ILE A 879 -20.23 0.09 4.57
C ILE A 879 -21.70 -0.25 4.28
N TRP A 880 -22.27 -1.24 4.98
CA TRP A 880 -23.69 -1.61 4.88
C TRP A 880 -24.62 -0.42 5.12
N ASN A 881 -24.31 0.45 6.09
CA ASN A 881 -25.11 1.66 6.35
C ASN A 881 -25.05 2.65 5.18
N PHE A 882 -23.89 2.79 4.53
CA PHE A 882 -23.72 3.65 3.36
C PHE A 882 -24.41 3.09 2.10
N MET A 883 -24.71 1.80 2.02
CA MET A 883 -25.51 1.21 0.92
C MET A 883 -26.99 1.59 0.98
N THR A 884 -27.49 2.09 2.12
CA THR A 884 -28.90 2.46 2.30
C THR A 884 -29.08 3.85 2.94
N ALA A 885 -28.01 4.64 2.99
CA ALA A 885 -28.04 5.98 3.54
C ALA A 885 -28.94 6.89 2.70
N ARG A 886 -30.07 7.31 3.28
CA ARG A 886 -31.04 8.23 2.66
C ARG A 886 -30.50 9.65 2.49
N THR A 887 -29.42 9.97 3.19
CA THR A 887 -28.69 11.24 3.10
C THR A 887 -27.70 11.28 1.95
N VAL A 888 -27.34 10.12 1.38
CA VAL A 888 -26.43 10.01 0.25
C VAL A 888 -27.28 9.78 -1.02
N PRO A 889 -27.17 10.61 -2.06
CA PRO A 889 -27.88 10.38 -3.31
C PRO A 889 -27.45 9.06 -3.95
N GLU A 890 -28.38 8.42 -4.65
CA GLU A 890 -28.15 7.13 -5.34
C GLU A 890 -26.84 7.08 -6.13
N ALA A 891 -26.49 8.12 -6.88
CA ALA A 891 -25.29 8.17 -7.72
C ALA A 891 -23.96 7.99 -6.95
N ASN A 892 -23.94 8.33 -5.67
CA ASN A 892 -22.76 8.22 -4.79
C ASN A 892 -22.89 7.09 -3.77
N ARG A 893 -24.10 6.57 -3.59
CA ARG A 893 -24.37 5.49 -2.65
C ARG A 893 -23.59 4.25 -3.09
N PHE A 894 -23.03 3.52 -2.13
CA PHE A 894 -22.39 2.25 -2.46
C PHE A 894 -23.40 1.29 -3.09
N GLN A 895 -22.95 0.59 -4.13
CA GLN A 895 -23.62 -0.61 -4.60
C GLN A 895 -23.72 -1.59 -3.44
N LYS A 896 -24.88 -2.23 -3.32
CA LYS A 896 -25.06 -3.35 -2.42
C LYS A 896 -24.11 -4.48 -2.81
N MET A 897 -23.38 -5.00 -1.83
CA MET A 897 -22.39 -6.07 -2.01
C MET A 897 -22.42 -7.04 -0.83
N ILE A 898 -21.96 -8.27 -1.07
CA ILE A 898 -21.73 -9.28 -0.05
C ILE A 898 -20.31 -9.11 0.49
N PHE A 899 -20.14 -9.11 1.81
CA PHE A 899 -18.83 -9.20 2.43
C PHE A 899 -18.56 -10.58 2.99
N VAL A 900 -17.37 -11.11 2.70
CA VAL A 900 -16.88 -12.38 3.22
C VAL A 900 -15.59 -12.14 3.98
N PHE A 901 -15.50 -12.63 5.22
CA PHE A 901 -14.34 -12.48 6.10
C PHE A 901 -13.78 -13.89 6.39
N PRO A 902 -12.70 -14.30 5.70
CA PRO A 902 -12.09 -15.62 5.87
C PRO A 902 -11.17 -15.71 7.10
N ASP A 903 -10.92 -16.92 7.59
CA ASP A 903 -10.01 -17.18 8.71
C ASP A 903 -8.56 -17.40 8.27
N GLY A 904 -7.72 -16.39 8.46
CA GLY A 904 -6.26 -16.46 8.29
C GLY A 904 -5.48 -16.77 9.57
N ARG A 905 -6.16 -17.05 10.69
CA ARG A 905 -5.49 -17.39 11.95
C ARG A 905 -4.98 -18.84 11.92
N CYS A 906 -3.82 -19.11 12.52
CA CYS A 906 -3.35 -20.48 12.70
C CYS A 906 -4.33 -21.31 13.55
N ARG A 907 -4.60 -22.54 13.11
CA ARG A 907 -5.43 -23.53 13.79
C ARG A 907 -4.61 -24.78 14.07
N GLY A 908 -4.72 -25.31 15.29
CA GLY A 908 -3.98 -26.52 15.66
C GLY A 908 -2.46 -26.31 15.63
N GLY A 909 -1.75 -27.16 14.88
CA GLY A 909 -0.29 -27.16 14.74
C GLY A 909 0.25 -26.36 13.55
N GLU A 910 -0.62 -25.66 12.80
CA GLU A 910 -0.26 -24.97 11.53
C GLU A 910 0.90 -23.99 11.68
N CYS A 911 0.85 -23.17 12.73
CA CYS A 911 1.78 -22.09 13.03
C CYS A 911 1.41 -21.48 14.40
N VAL A 912 2.06 -20.40 14.81
CA VAL A 912 1.87 -19.73 16.11
C VAL A 912 0.59 -18.88 16.13
N LYS A 913 0.40 -17.97 15.17
CA LYS A 913 -0.69 -16.98 15.23
C LYS A 913 -1.32 -16.61 13.88
N GLY A 914 -0.55 -16.38 12.83
CA GLY A 914 -1.03 -15.98 11.49
C GLY A 914 -0.44 -16.79 10.36
N THR A 915 -1.26 -17.12 9.36
CA THR A 915 -0.88 -17.94 8.21
C THR A 915 -0.38 -17.14 7.01
N PHE A 916 -0.46 -15.80 7.05
CA PHE A 916 -0.14 -14.92 5.90
C PHE A 916 -0.92 -15.23 4.62
N TYR A 917 -1.99 -16.02 4.73
CA TYR A 917 -2.82 -16.50 3.62
C TYR A 917 -2.04 -17.19 2.49
N ALA A 918 -0.85 -17.70 2.78
CA ALA A 918 -0.03 -18.45 1.83
C ALA A 918 -0.28 -19.96 1.94
N ASP A 919 0.08 -20.70 0.90
CA ASP A 919 0.18 -22.15 0.96
C ASP A 919 1.57 -22.53 1.50
N ALA A 920 1.62 -23.19 2.66
CA ALA A 920 2.85 -23.70 3.24
C ALA A 920 3.50 -24.74 2.32
N PRO A 921 4.84 -24.84 2.25
CA PRO A 921 5.53 -25.88 1.50
C PRO A 921 5.04 -27.28 1.89
N ALA A 922 4.94 -28.21 0.92
CA ALA A 922 4.41 -29.56 1.14
C ALA A 922 5.13 -30.39 2.23
N GLY A 923 6.37 -30.04 2.56
CA GLY A 923 7.17 -30.65 3.62
C GLY A 923 6.95 -30.06 5.02
N THR A 924 6.24 -28.94 5.14
CA THR A 924 5.97 -28.27 6.42
C THR A 924 4.97 -29.09 7.24
N PRO A 925 5.34 -29.54 8.45
CA PRO A 925 4.43 -30.28 9.31
C PRO A 925 3.21 -29.43 9.68
N ASP A 926 2.01 -30.00 9.46
CA ASP A 926 0.70 -29.35 9.66
C ASP A 926 0.52 -28.02 8.89
N GLY A 927 1.36 -27.73 7.89
CA GLY A 927 1.34 -26.46 7.17
C GLY A 927 -0.02 -26.13 6.54
N ALA A 928 -0.51 -24.92 6.80
CA ALA A 928 -1.79 -24.47 6.24
C ALA A 928 -1.69 -24.30 4.72
N GLN A 929 -2.79 -24.59 4.00
CA GLN A 929 -2.93 -24.32 2.57
C GLN A 929 -4.01 -23.25 2.39
N MET A 930 -3.65 -22.00 2.64
CA MET A 930 -4.61 -20.90 2.75
C MET A 930 -5.07 -20.29 1.43
N GLU A 931 -4.22 -20.24 0.40
CA GLU A 931 -4.66 -19.84 -0.93
C GLU A 931 -5.68 -20.85 -1.45
N THR A 932 -5.37 -22.14 -1.33
CA THR A 932 -6.31 -23.22 -1.69
C THR A 932 -7.60 -23.15 -0.86
N PHE A 933 -7.52 -22.89 0.45
CA PHE A 933 -8.70 -22.71 1.32
C PHE A 933 -9.57 -21.53 0.84
N MET A 934 -8.94 -20.45 0.40
CA MET A 934 -9.62 -19.25 -0.09
C MET A 934 -10.35 -19.51 -1.40
N LEU A 935 -9.72 -20.20 -2.36
CA LEU A 935 -10.35 -20.55 -3.63
C LEU A 935 -11.55 -21.49 -3.44
N ASP A 936 -11.42 -22.48 -2.56
CA ASP A 936 -12.53 -23.36 -2.16
C ASP A 936 -13.68 -22.57 -1.51
N LEU A 937 -13.36 -21.57 -0.69
CA LEU A 937 -14.36 -20.71 -0.04
C LEU A 937 -15.08 -19.84 -1.07
N MET A 938 -14.39 -19.33 -2.08
CA MET A 938 -14.99 -18.54 -3.16
C MET A 938 -16.03 -19.36 -3.92
N ASP A 939 -15.67 -20.59 -4.30
CA ASP A 939 -16.58 -21.51 -4.99
C ASP A 939 -17.82 -21.83 -4.12
N TYR A 940 -17.62 -22.03 -2.81
CA TYR A 940 -18.72 -22.21 -1.87
C TYR A 940 -19.65 -20.99 -1.82
N VAL A 941 -19.09 -19.77 -1.81
CA VAL A 941 -19.88 -18.54 -1.74
C VAL A 941 -20.73 -18.38 -3.00
N ASP A 942 -20.16 -18.64 -4.18
CA ASP A 942 -20.89 -18.57 -5.45
C ASP A 942 -21.99 -19.63 -5.58
N GLU A 943 -21.79 -20.83 -5.01
CA GLU A 943 -22.82 -21.88 -5.03
C GLU A 943 -23.99 -21.60 -4.06
N ASN A 944 -23.74 -20.89 -2.96
CA ASN A 944 -24.68 -20.79 -1.82
C ASN A 944 -25.33 -19.41 -1.66
N TYR A 945 -24.82 -18.37 -2.33
CA TYR A 945 -25.33 -17.00 -2.24
C TYR A 945 -25.60 -16.41 -3.63
N ARG A 946 -26.41 -15.34 -3.68
CA ARG A 946 -26.73 -14.62 -4.91
C ARG A 946 -25.59 -13.69 -5.30
N THR A 947 -24.54 -14.28 -5.89
CA THR A 947 -23.38 -13.56 -6.40
C THR A 947 -23.56 -13.23 -7.88
N LYS A 948 -23.02 -12.10 -8.31
CA LYS A 948 -23.22 -11.62 -9.67
C LYS A 948 -22.36 -12.42 -10.67
N ASP A 949 -23.00 -12.90 -11.75
CA ASP A 949 -22.31 -13.57 -12.84
C ASP A 949 -21.38 -12.61 -13.62
N PRO A 950 -20.30 -13.11 -14.26
CA PRO A 950 -19.44 -12.27 -15.07
C PRO A 950 -20.17 -11.59 -16.25
N GLU A 951 -19.92 -10.29 -16.45
CA GLU A 951 -20.50 -9.50 -17.55
C GLU A 951 -19.43 -8.74 -18.33
N THR A 952 -19.58 -8.68 -19.65
CA THR A 952 -18.70 -7.88 -20.52
C THR A 952 -19.28 -6.49 -20.74
N HIS A 953 -18.45 -5.47 -20.54
CA HIS A 953 -18.78 -4.06 -20.74
C HIS A 953 -17.69 -3.36 -21.56
N THR A 954 -18.07 -2.36 -22.34
CA THR A 954 -17.13 -1.46 -23.00
C THR A 954 -16.54 -0.49 -21.98
N VAL A 955 -15.21 -0.41 -21.93
CA VAL A 955 -14.41 0.48 -21.06
C VAL A 955 -13.48 1.34 -21.91
N PHE A 956 -13.02 2.45 -21.33
CA PHE A 956 -12.00 3.33 -21.93
C PHE A 956 -10.80 3.35 -20.99
N GLU A 957 -9.68 2.78 -21.42
CA GLU A 957 -8.47 2.58 -20.60
C GLU A 957 -7.17 2.76 -21.38
#